data_AF-A0A3A1WQU0-F1
#
_entry.id   AF-A0A3A1WQU0-F1
#
_cell.length_a   1.000
_cell.length_b   1.000
_cell.length_c   1.000
_cell.angle_alpha   90.00
_cell.angle_beta   90.00
_cell.angle_gamma   90.00
#
_symmetry.space_group_name_H-M   'P 1'
#
loop_
_entity.id
_entity.type
_entity.pdbx_description
1 polymer ?
#
loop_
_entity_poly.entity_id
_entity_poly.type
_entity_poly.pdbx_seq_one_letter_code
_entity_poly.pdbx_strand_id
1 'polypeptide(L)'
;MIAPDGSVRPVYRPVLAALGALSEAERASRFGAAEQYLREAGVYYRAGEDGGARLWPLGFPPLVIDPEEWRSLEAALVQRAGYLERLLADLYGARRLVREGVLPGRLLGQNPEFLRPLARQGLAGRPLIRFIAVDLGRGPDGAWRVLGDRAQAPSGAGFALENRVATSRALPDLARQLHVRRLAGFFARFRETLEELNDQEGARVGLLTPGPFNETYFEHAYLARYLGFHLLEGGDLVVQGDETKLRTVDGLRPVGVLWRRLDADYADPLELFSQSRIGTPGLLRAVRAGRLELVNALGSGILETPAFAAFEAAMAERLIGEPLALRSVDTLWCADADGHAEAAAGGGWQIGPAFPGQPARAPGEIALPPVPDQAVHLVARRASPLSCAPLDVDGRLEARPVTLRVFLARAPGGWEVMPGGFARASRAPGDAMPAIGAGGRSVDVWIPGDEPDAPITLLASGREFRRRLPGSLPARAADNLFWLGRNAERTEVAIRLWRAALERGGEERETGVDAARRAILTRSGVGAAAPLAGLHRVARAALDIASRIRDRFSPDAWRALAEVVELLDEARRDSAHADHAALAGRLLTRLAGFSGLVEENMYQFAGWRFLQCGRRIERGEATASACAEFLAAGGGGVFEALLEFTDSRLTYRRRFSVELQAESVLDLCLLDPLNPRSVAYQVAAARRTMADLPGIHAGESLDSAARRIARLNVRLETAVPAEVTPAFLYRVAADLRDISDLLSERYFAVAPEGSIERFGSE
;
A
#
# COMPACT_ATOMS: atom_id res chain seq x y z
N MET A 1 16.78 -13.81 27.36
CA MET A 1 16.67 -15.27 27.56
C MET A 1 17.51 -15.74 28.75
N ILE A 2 18.83 -15.54 28.72
CA ILE A 2 19.74 -15.88 29.83
C ILE A 2 19.84 -14.71 30.82
N ALA A 3 19.89 -14.99 32.12
CA ALA A 3 20.12 -14.03 33.19
C ALA A 3 21.63 -13.81 33.44
N PRO A 4 22.04 -12.73 34.12
CA PRO A 4 23.47 -12.46 34.37
C PRO A 4 24.22 -13.59 35.09
N ASP A 5 23.51 -14.40 35.88
CA ASP A 5 24.04 -15.57 36.58
C ASP A 5 24.14 -16.85 35.71
N GLY A 6 23.83 -16.74 34.41
CA GLY A 6 23.83 -17.87 33.47
C GLY A 6 22.55 -18.72 33.50
N SER A 7 21.60 -18.44 34.39
CA SER A 7 20.35 -19.18 34.46
C SER A 7 19.38 -18.79 33.34
N VAL A 8 18.48 -19.70 32.96
CA VAL A 8 17.37 -19.40 32.04
C VAL A 8 16.31 -18.60 32.79
N ARG A 9 15.99 -17.40 32.29
CA ARG A 9 14.90 -16.58 32.85
C ARG A 9 13.60 -17.37 32.85
N PRO A 10 12.81 -17.36 33.94
CA PRO A 10 11.60 -18.18 34.07
C PRO A 10 10.64 -18.09 32.88
N VAL A 11 10.41 -16.87 32.37
CA VAL A 11 9.52 -16.60 31.22
C VAL A 11 9.97 -17.29 29.91
N TYR A 12 11.26 -17.65 29.77
CA TYR A 12 11.79 -18.36 28.61
C TYR A 12 11.81 -19.89 28.75
N ARG A 13 11.53 -20.46 29.94
CA ARG A 13 11.53 -21.92 30.12
C ARG A 13 10.50 -22.63 29.23
N PRO A 14 9.24 -22.15 29.09
CA PRO A 14 8.29 -22.75 28.17
C PRO A 14 8.73 -22.67 26.71
N VAL A 15 9.37 -21.55 26.32
CA VAL A 15 9.89 -21.35 24.96
C VAL A 15 10.97 -22.38 24.63
N LEU A 16 11.95 -22.55 25.53
CA LEU A 16 13.02 -23.54 25.33
C LEU A 16 12.49 -24.97 25.34
N ALA A 17 11.53 -25.29 26.22
CA ALA A 17 10.90 -26.60 26.26
C ALA A 17 10.16 -26.91 24.95
N ALA A 18 9.38 -25.95 24.43
CA ALA A 18 8.66 -26.12 23.17
C ALA A 18 9.60 -26.26 21.96
N LEU A 19 10.67 -25.46 21.89
CA LEU A 19 11.67 -25.58 20.82
C LEU A 19 12.45 -26.88 20.90
N GLY A 20 12.79 -27.34 22.12
CA GLY A 20 13.50 -28.60 22.36
C GLY A 20 12.66 -29.84 22.10
N ALA A 21 11.34 -29.75 22.20
CA ALA A 21 10.42 -30.83 21.87
C ALA A 21 10.24 -31.05 20.35
N LEU A 22 10.60 -30.06 19.52
CA LEU A 22 10.52 -30.14 18.06
C LEU A 22 11.85 -30.63 17.48
N SER A 23 11.80 -31.58 16.54
CA SER A 23 12.96 -31.93 15.73
C SER A 23 13.38 -30.76 14.84
N GLU A 24 14.63 -30.78 14.34
CA GLU A 24 15.14 -29.74 13.43
C GLU A 24 14.31 -29.63 12.15
N ALA A 25 13.90 -30.78 11.58
CA ALA A 25 13.03 -30.83 10.41
C ALA A 25 11.64 -30.23 10.67
N GLU A 26 11.06 -30.47 11.85
CA GLU A 26 9.78 -29.87 12.23
C GLU A 26 9.89 -28.36 12.45
N ARG A 27 10.99 -27.87 13.06
CA ARG A 27 11.24 -26.43 13.20
C ARG A 27 11.37 -25.76 11.84
N ALA A 28 12.20 -26.31 10.95
CA ALA A 28 12.37 -25.80 9.59
C ALA A 28 11.06 -25.78 8.81
N SER A 29 10.26 -26.85 8.90
CA SER A 29 8.94 -26.94 8.26
C SER A 29 7.96 -25.87 8.78
N ARG A 30 7.83 -25.73 10.11
CA ARG A 30 6.90 -24.76 10.72
C ARG A 30 7.32 -23.31 10.46
N PHE A 31 8.61 -23.00 10.56
CA PHE A 31 9.11 -21.64 10.28
C PHE A 31 9.01 -21.32 8.79
N GLY A 32 9.34 -22.27 7.90
CA GLY A 32 9.15 -22.13 6.47
C GLY A 32 7.68 -21.92 6.08
N ALA A 33 6.74 -22.62 6.73
CA ALA A 33 5.30 -22.43 6.50
C ALA A 33 4.81 -21.03 6.93
N ALA A 34 5.36 -20.46 8.00
CA ALA A 34 5.04 -19.10 8.43
C ALA A 34 5.62 -18.03 7.48
N GLU A 35 6.85 -18.21 6.99
CA GLU A 35 7.42 -17.36 5.95
C GLU A 35 6.64 -17.45 4.63
N GLN A 36 6.23 -18.65 4.25
CA GLN A 36 5.36 -18.88 3.08
C GLN A 36 4.00 -18.18 3.26
N TYR A 37 3.39 -18.27 4.44
CA TYR A 37 2.15 -17.54 4.74
C TYR A 37 2.32 -16.03 4.55
N LEU A 38 3.40 -15.42 5.08
CA LEU A 38 3.66 -13.99 4.91
C LEU A 38 3.84 -13.62 3.43
N ARG A 39 4.52 -14.47 2.66
CA ARG A 39 4.67 -14.32 1.20
C ARG A 39 3.32 -14.33 0.49
N GLU A 40 2.44 -15.27 0.83
CA GLU A 40 1.09 -15.39 0.27
C GLU A 40 0.15 -14.27 0.70
N ALA A 41 0.21 -13.85 1.96
CA ALA A 41 -0.47 -12.68 2.50
C ALA A 41 0.04 -11.37 1.87
N GLY A 42 1.20 -11.44 1.21
CA GLY A 42 1.76 -10.33 0.46
C GLY A 42 2.53 -9.35 1.31
N VAL A 43 3.06 -9.77 2.45
CA VAL A 43 3.86 -8.94 3.34
C VAL A 43 5.23 -8.70 2.69
N TYR A 44 5.50 -7.46 2.30
CA TYR A 44 6.77 -7.04 1.74
C TYR A 44 7.19 -5.71 2.35
N TYR A 45 8.46 -5.38 2.16
CA TYR A 45 9.01 -4.06 2.39
C TYR A 45 9.79 -3.63 1.16
N ARG A 46 9.95 -2.32 0.96
CA ARG A 46 10.86 -1.80 -0.07
C ARG A 46 12.11 -1.26 0.61
N ALA A 47 13.28 -1.73 0.21
CA ALA A 47 14.55 -1.25 0.71
C ALA A 47 15.67 -1.42 -0.32
N GLY A 48 16.68 -0.54 -0.24
CA GLY A 48 17.83 -0.49 -1.15
C GLY A 48 17.68 0.61 -2.22
N GLU A 49 18.77 0.92 -2.91
CA GLU A 49 18.85 1.98 -3.93
C GLU A 49 17.89 1.76 -5.11
N ASP A 50 17.60 0.50 -5.43
CA ASP A 50 16.69 0.11 -6.53
C ASP A 50 15.19 0.19 -6.16
N GLY A 51 14.85 0.41 -4.88
CA GLY A 51 13.45 0.50 -4.41
C GLY A 51 12.60 -0.77 -4.57
N GLY A 52 13.24 -1.91 -4.85
CA GLY A 52 12.56 -3.20 -5.10
C GLY A 52 11.86 -3.77 -3.87
N ALA A 53 10.74 -4.44 -4.09
CA ALA A 53 10.01 -5.16 -3.04
C ALA A 53 10.78 -6.43 -2.61
N ARG A 54 10.99 -6.59 -1.31
CA ARG A 54 11.67 -7.74 -0.69
C ARG A 54 10.73 -8.48 0.26
N LEU A 55 10.96 -9.78 0.40
CA LEU A 55 10.22 -10.64 1.33
C LEU A 55 10.49 -10.21 2.78
N TRP A 56 9.43 -10.21 3.59
CA TRP A 56 9.50 -9.80 4.98
C TRP A 56 10.34 -10.78 5.83
N PRO A 57 11.46 -10.35 6.46
CA PRO A 57 12.37 -11.25 7.16
C PRO A 57 11.90 -11.50 8.60
N LEU A 58 10.93 -12.39 8.79
CA LEU A 58 10.49 -12.82 10.12
C LEU A 58 11.59 -13.62 10.83
N GLY A 59 11.80 -13.38 12.12
CA GLY A 59 12.74 -14.09 12.99
C GLY A 59 12.02 -14.90 14.06
N PHE A 60 12.60 -16.05 14.40
CA PHE A 60 12.13 -16.96 15.45
C PHE A 60 13.25 -17.22 16.46
N PRO A 61 12.94 -17.58 17.71
CA PRO A 61 11.61 -17.55 18.36
C PRO A 61 11.11 -16.11 18.64
N PRO A 62 9.86 -15.92 19.11
CA PRO A 62 9.38 -14.61 19.54
C PRO A 62 10.19 -14.05 20.73
N LEU A 63 10.26 -12.71 20.80
CA LEU A 63 10.75 -11.99 21.98
C LEU A 63 9.67 -12.02 23.06
N VAL A 64 9.88 -12.80 24.12
CA VAL A 64 8.96 -12.85 25.26
C VAL A 64 9.40 -11.85 26.33
N ILE A 65 8.48 -11.00 26.77
CA ILE A 65 8.68 -10.02 27.85
C ILE A 65 7.87 -10.48 29.07
N ASP A 66 8.48 -10.39 30.24
CA ASP A 66 7.83 -10.77 31.50
C ASP A 66 6.60 -9.89 31.78
N PRO A 67 5.46 -10.44 32.25
CA PRO A 67 4.24 -9.67 32.50
C PRO A 67 4.41 -8.54 33.52
N GLU A 68 5.23 -8.71 34.57
CA GLU A 68 5.45 -7.66 35.57
C GLU A 68 6.33 -6.54 35.03
N GLU A 69 7.36 -6.92 34.26
CA GLU A 69 8.20 -5.98 33.52
C GLU A 69 7.36 -5.17 32.53
N TRP A 70 6.44 -5.84 31.81
CA TRP A 70 5.54 -5.19 30.87
C TRP A 70 4.56 -4.23 31.55
N ARG A 71 3.94 -4.61 32.69
CA ARG A 71 3.04 -3.74 33.46
C ARG A 71 3.72 -2.43 33.88
N SER A 72 4.97 -2.52 34.31
CA SER A 72 5.77 -1.35 34.70
C SER A 72 6.10 -0.46 33.49
N LEU A 73 6.47 -1.09 32.37
CA LEU A 73 6.75 -0.38 31.11
C LEU A 73 5.48 0.30 30.55
N GLU A 74 4.33 -0.36 30.62
CA GLU A 74 3.03 0.14 30.19
C GLU A 74 2.66 1.44 30.94
N ALA A 75 2.77 1.46 32.27
CA ALA A 75 2.53 2.66 33.07
C ALA A 75 3.47 3.83 32.69
N ALA A 76 4.76 3.55 32.49
CA ALA A 76 5.74 4.56 32.12
C ALA A 76 5.51 5.11 30.70
N LEU A 77 5.08 4.26 29.76
CA LEU A 77 4.73 4.68 28.40
C LEU A 77 3.45 5.53 28.37
N VAL A 78 2.44 5.22 29.19
CA VAL A 78 1.23 6.04 29.34
C VAL A 78 1.57 7.42 29.89
N GLN A 79 2.43 7.50 30.92
CA GLN A 79 2.95 8.78 31.43
C GLN A 79 3.65 9.58 30.32
N ARG A 80 4.55 8.93 29.57
CA ARG A 80 5.27 9.55 28.46
C ARG A 80 4.33 10.09 27.38
N ALA A 81 3.28 9.35 27.01
CA ALA A 81 2.28 9.82 26.06
C ALA A 81 1.54 11.07 26.55
N GLY A 82 1.19 11.12 27.84
CA GLY A 82 0.61 12.31 28.47
C GLY A 82 1.56 13.52 28.45
N TYR A 83 2.86 13.29 28.68
CA TYR A 83 3.89 14.32 28.53
C TYR A 83 3.97 14.86 27.09
N LEU A 84 4.04 13.96 26.09
CA LEU A 84 4.13 14.33 24.67
C LEU A 84 2.89 15.10 24.19
N GLU A 85 1.70 14.71 24.66
CA GLU A 85 0.44 15.40 24.36
C GLU A 85 0.46 16.85 24.85
N ARG A 86 0.92 17.07 26.09
CA ARG A 86 1.05 18.42 26.68
C ARG A 86 2.16 19.23 26.03
N LEU A 87 3.27 18.59 25.67
CA LEU A 87 4.38 19.23 24.96
C LEU A 87 3.90 19.79 23.62
N LEU A 88 3.21 18.97 22.81
CA LEU A 88 2.71 19.42 21.51
C LEU A 88 1.68 20.56 21.64
N ALA A 89 0.78 20.45 22.62
CA ALA A 89 -0.21 21.48 22.91
C ALA A 89 0.45 22.81 23.32
N ASP A 90 1.52 22.78 24.13
CA ASP A 90 2.26 23.99 24.50
C ASP A 90 2.97 24.62 23.28
N LEU A 91 3.72 23.83 22.51
CA LEU A 91 4.50 24.31 21.36
C LEU A 91 3.62 24.95 20.27
N TYR A 92 2.43 24.38 20.02
CA TYR A 92 1.44 24.91 19.09
C TYR A 92 0.39 25.83 19.74
N GLY A 93 0.56 26.18 21.01
CA GLY A 93 -0.37 26.98 21.79
C GLY A 93 0.31 28.16 22.46
N ALA A 94 0.36 28.13 23.80
CA ALA A 94 0.87 29.22 24.63
C ALA A 94 2.40 29.38 24.60
N ARG A 95 3.14 28.34 24.21
CA ARG A 95 4.60 28.26 24.16
C ARG A 95 5.26 28.68 25.48
N ARG A 96 4.73 28.22 26.60
CA ARG A 96 5.25 28.56 27.93
C ARG A 96 6.68 28.09 28.10
N LEU A 97 7.02 26.89 27.62
CA LEU A 97 8.38 26.35 27.72
C LEU A 97 9.42 27.26 27.08
N VAL A 98 9.09 27.86 25.92
CA VAL A 98 9.99 28.78 25.22
C VAL A 98 10.01 30.16 25.89
N ARG A 99 8.85 30.67 26.31
CA ARG A 99 8.73 31.99 26.97
C ARG A 99 9.42 32.04 28.33
N GLU A 100 9.42 30.93 29.05
CA GLU A 100 10.04 30.78 30.37
C GLU A 100 11.52 30.35 30.28
N GLY A 101 12.05 30.16 29.07
CA GLY A 101 13.46 29.79 28.85
C GLY A 101 13.81 28.34 29.14
N VAL A 102 12.82 27.47 29.38
CA VAL A 102 13.01 26.03 29.60
C VAL A 102 13.46 25.34 28.32
N LEU A 103 12.89 25.74 27.19
CA LEU A 103 13.29 25.28 25.86
C LEU A 103 13.87 26.46 25.05
N PRO A 104 15.10 26.36 24.53
CA PRO A 104 15.69 27.40 23.69
C PRO A 104 14.83 27.71 22.46
N GLY A 105 14.50 28.99 22.25
CA GLY A 105 13.63 29.41 21.13
C GLY A 105 14.18 29.04 19.74
N ARG A 106 15.50 28.86 19.61
CA ARG A 106 16.14 28.38 18.36
C ARG A 106 15.68 26.97 17.97
N LEU A 107 15.42 26.09 18.95
CA LEU A 107 14.95 24.72 18.70
C LEU A 107 13.51 24.66 18.21
N LEU A 108 12.70 25.69 18.47
CA LEU A 108 11.36 25.81 17.89
C LEU A 108 11.43 26.54 16.54
N GLY A 109 12.10 27.69 16.49
CA GLY A 109 12.10 28.58 15.33
C GLY A 109 12.80 28.01 14.08
N GLN A 110 13.78 27.13 14.28
CA GLN A 110 14.52 26.46 13.21
C GLN A 110 14.05 25.01 12.95
N ASN A 111 13.02 24.55 13.67
CA ASN A 111 12.52 23.19 13.49
C ASN A 111 11.76 23.08 12.16
N PRO A 112 12.16 22.19 11.23
CA PRO A 112 11.43 22.01 9.98
C PRO A 112 10.01 21.49 10.21
N GLU A 113 9.76 20.78 11.31
CA GLU A 113 8.45 20.22 11.66
C GLU A 113 7.51 21.23 12.35
N PHE A 114 7.98 22.46 12.64
CA PHE A 114 7.11 23.51 13.17
C PHE A 114 6.36 24.23 12.06
N LEU A 115 5.12 23.81 11.82
CA LEU A 115 4.28 24.37 10.76
C LEU A 115 3.67 25.71 11.20
N ARG A 116 4.32 26.81 10.78
CA ARG A 116 3.89 28.18 11.10
C ARG A 116 2.41 28.47 10.79
N PRO A 117 1.80 28.01 9.67
CA PRO A 117 0.38 28.25 9.41
C PRO A 117 -0.56 27.64 10.45
N LEU A 118 -0.10 26.66 11.23
CA LEU A 118 -0.84 25.98 12.29
C LEU A 118 -0.35 26.36 13.69
N ALA A 119 0.48 27.38 13.85
CA ALA A 119 1.12 27.76 15.11
C ALA A 119 0.19 28.07 16.31
N ARG A 120 -1.13 27.99 16.13
CA ARG A 120 -2.16 28.20 17.16
C ARG A 120 -3.09 27.00 17.36
N GLN A 121 -2.86 25.87 16.69
CA GLN A 121 -3.77 24.71 16.77
C GLN A 121 -3.86 24.12 18.19
N GLY A 122 -2.83 24.30 19.03
CA GLY A 122 -2.84 23.89 20.44
C GLY A 122 -3.82 24.69 21.31
N LEU A 123 -4.30 25.85 20.85
CA LEU A 123 -5.29 26.66 21.58
C LEU A 123 -6.71 26.08 21.53
N ALA A 124 -6.97 25.13 20.64
CA ALA A 124 -8.28 24.49 20.52
C ALA A 124 -8.65 23.61 21.73
N GLY A 125 -7.67 23.25 22.57
CA GLY A 125 -7.85 22.35 23.72
C GLY A 125 -8.13 20.89 23.34
N ARG A 126 -8.15 20.57 22.04
CA ARG A 126 -8.31 19.20 21.52
C ARG A 126 -6.96 18.48 21.52
N PRO A 127 -6.93 17.15 21.75
CA PRO A 127 -5.71 16.36 21.56
C PRO A 127 -5.18 16.52 20.12
N LEU A 128 -3.87 16.73 19.96
CA LEU A 128 -3.20 16.85 18.65
C LEU A 128 -2.52 15.54 18.20
N ILE A 129 -2.33 14.61 19.12
CA ILE A 129 -1.85 13.24 18.85
C ILE A 129 -2.84 12.23 19.40
N ARG A 130 -3.03 11.12 18.67
CA ARG A 130 -3.88 10.00 19.09
C ARG A 130 -3.27 8.64 18.78
N PHE A 131 -2.22 8.58 17.98
CA PHE A 131 -1.52 7.34 17.66
C PHE A 131 -0.02 7.60 17.60
N ILE A 132 0.73 7.10 18.56
CA ILE A 132 2.18 7.29 18.64
C ILE A 132 2.90 5.95 18.73
N ALA A 133 4.21 5.97 18.53
CA ALA A 133 5.06 4.86 18.91
C ALA A 133 6.30 5.36 19.64
N VAL A 134 6.89 4.50 20.47
CA VAL A 134 8.12 4.79 21.21
C VAL A 134 9.13 3.71 20.86
N ASP A 135 10.28 4.11 20.32
CA ASP A 135 11.42 3.22 20.06
C ASP A 135 12.21 3.03 21.36
N LEU A 136 12.36 1.78 21.79
CA LEU A 136 12.97 1.39 23.05
C LEU A 136 14.21 0.53 22.83
N GLY A 137 15.21 0.77 23.66
CA GLY A 137 16.37 -0.08 23.84
C GLY A 137 16.44 -0.51 25.30
N ARG A 138 16.83 -1.76 25.54
CA ARG A 138 17.14 -2.25 26.89
C ARG A 138 18.64 -2.30 27.05
N GLY A 139 19.17 -1.63 28.06
CA GLY A 139 20.61 -1.64 28.36
C GLY A 139 21.07 -2.96 28.98
N PRO A 140 22.40 -3.16 29.14
CA PRO A 140 22.97 -4.32 29.81
C PRO A 140 22.65 -4.35 31.31
N ASP A 141 22.36 -3.18 31.89
CA ASP A 141 21.81 -3.01 33.25
C ASP A 141 20.36 -3.50 33.38
N GLY A 142 19.74 -3.90 32.28
CA GLY A 142 18.36 -4.37 32.23
C GLY A 142 17.32 -3.24 32.20
N ALA A 143 17.75 -1.98 32.24
CA ALA A 143 16.87 -0.81 32.21
C ALA A 143 16.42 -0.48 30.79
N TRP A 144 15.14 -0.11 30.64
CA TRP A 144 14.59 0.41 29.39
C TRP A 144 14.90 1.89 29.23
N ARG A 145 15.28 2.30 28.02
CA ARG A 145 15.55 3.69 27.63
C ARG A 145 14.85 4.00 26.32
N VAL A 146 14.37 5.23 26.17
CA VAL A 146 13.79 5.72 24.92
C VAL A 146 14.91 6.09 23.95
N LEU A 147 14.89 5.45 22.79
CA LEU A 147 15.78 5.76 21.65
C LEU A 147 15.19 6.87 20.77
N GLY A 148 13.87 6.99 20.74
CA GLY A 148 13.16 8.08 20.08
C GLY A 148 11.64 7.91 20.10
N ASP A 149 10.93 9.03 20.07
CA ASP A 149 9.48 9.07 19.92
C ASP A 149 9.09 9.16 18.45
N ARG A 150 7.92 8.61 18.11
CA ARG A 150 7.34 8.60 16.76
C ARG A 150 5.92 9.11 16.80
N ALA A 151 5.71 10.32 16.29
CA ALA A 151 4.43 11.02 16.33
C ALA A 151 4.00 11.59 14.97
N GLN A 152 4.86 11.57 13.95
CA GLN A 152 4.51 12.04 12.61
C GLN A 152 3.54 11.06 11.92
N ALA A 153 4.05 9.88 11.56
CA ALA A 153 3.31 8.80 10.91
C ALA A 153 3.93 7.42 11.27
N PRO A 154 3.90 7.00 12.54
CA PRO A 154 4.63 5.82 13.01
C PRO A 154 4.22 4.53 12.29
N SER A 155 5.18 3.82 11.69
CA SER A 155 5.03 2.52 11.03
C SER A 155 5.48 1.34 11.90
N GLY A 156 5.02 0.14 11.54
CA GLY A 156 5.33 -1.14 12.20
C GLY A 156 4.15 -1.84 12.86
N ALA A 157 3.01 -1.17 13.04
CA ALA A 157 1.87 -1.73 13.77
C ALA A 157 1.17 -2.84 12.97
N GLY A 158 1.00 -2.65 11.65
CA GLY A 158 0.45 -3.70 10.80
C GLY A 158 1.42 -4.88 10.63
N PHE A 159 2.74 -4.62 10.62
CA PHE A 159 3.75 -5.69 10.62
C PHE A 159 3.76 -6.48 11.93
N ALA A 160 3.58 -5.83 13.08
CA ALA A 160 3.44 -6.51 14.36
C ALA A 160 2.21 -7.44 14.39
N LEU A 161 1.10 -7.02 13.77
CA LEU A 161 -0.10 -7.85 13.65
C LEU A 161 0.13 -9.09 12.76
N GLU A 162 0.73 -8.92 11.58
CA GLU A 162 1.05 -10.05 10.68
C GLU A 162 2.10 -11.01 11.28
N ASN A 163 3.14 -10.47 11.93
CA ASN A 163 4.12 -11.26 12.68
C ASN A 163 3.42 -12.12 13.75
N ARG A 164 2.43 -11.56 14.45
CA ARG A 164 1.65 -12.30 15.45
C ARG A 164 0.88 -13.46 14.85
N VAL A 165 0.22 -13.25 13.71
CA VAL A 165 -0.53 -14.31 13.03
C VAL A 165 0.41 -15.41 12.55
N ALA A 166 1.52 -15.05 11.89
CA ALA A 166 2.50 -16.00 11.37
C ALA A 166 3.17 -16.82 12.49
N THR A 167 3.64 -16.15 13.55
CA THR A 167 4.33 -16.80 14.67
C THR A 167 3.40 -17.70 15.49
N SER A 168 2.15 -17.27 15.71
CA SER A 168 1.15 -18.09 16.40
C SER A 168 0.73 -19.32 15.59
N ARG A 169 0.79 -19.27 14.25
CA ARG A 169 0.59 -20.45 13.38
C ARG A 169 1.77 -21.41 13.42
N ALA A 170 3.01 -20.89 13.49
CA ALA A 170 4.21 -21.73 13.62
C ALA A 170 4.29 -22.42 14.99
N LEU A 171 3.92 -21.72 16.07
CA LEU A 171 4.06 -22.17 17.45
C LEU A 171 2.73 -22.12 18.23
N PRO A 172 1.68 -22.82 17.77
CA PRO A 172 0.32 -22.68 18.32
C PRO A 172 0.20 -23.16 19.77
N ASP A 173 0.88 -24.24 20.13
CA ASP A 173 0.82 -24.79 21.48
C ASP A 173 1.54 -23.90 22.49
N LEU A 174 2.68 -23.33 22.10
CA LEU A 174 3.40 -22.37 22.93
C LEU A 174 2.59 -21.07 23.11
N ALA A 175 1.95 -20.56 22.06
CA ALA A 175 1.09 -19.38 22.15
C ALA A 175 -0.10 -19.60 23.12
N ARG A 176 -0.67 -20.81 23.10
CA ARG A 176 -1.75 -21.21 24.01
C ARG A 176 -1.26 -21.36 25.45
N GLN A 177 -0.11 -21.99 25.64
CA GLN A 177 0.51 -22.21 26.96
C GLN A 177 0.90 -20.90 27.65
N LEU A 178 1.39 -19.92 26.89
CA LEU A 178 1.78 -18.60 27.42
C LEU A 178 0.60 -17.62 27.53
N HIS A 179 -0.62 -18.02 27.12
CA HIS A 179 -1.79 -17.14 27.06
C HIS A 179 -1.46 -15.79 26.39
N VAL A 180 -0.80 -15.83 25.24
CA VAL A 180 -0.27 -14.61 24.60
C VAL A 180 -1.39 -13.58 24.36
N ARG A 181 -1.24 -12.38 24.94
CA ARG A 181 -2.24 -11.30 24.86
C ARG A 181 -2.50 -10.89 23.42
N ARG A 182 -3.76 -10.75 23.03
CA ARG A 182 -4.19 -10.46 21.64
C ARG A 182 -4.04 -8.98 21.30
N LEU A 183 -3.56 -8.70 20.08
CA LEU A 183 -3.42 -7.32 19.58
C LEU A 183 -4.75 -6.71 19.08
N ALA A 184 -5.75 -7.53 18.78
CA ALA A 184 -7.00 -7.08 18.15
C ALA A 184 -7.76 -6.04 18.99
N GLY A 185 -7.73 -6.14 20.32
CA GLY A 185 -8.41 -5.20 21.22
C GLY A 185 -7.89 -3.77 21.12
N PHE A 186 -6.58 -3.61 20.96
CA PHE A 186 -5.94 -2.31 20.77
C PHE A 186 -6.45 -1.61 19.50
N PHE A 187 -6.50 -2.36 18.38
CA PHE A 187 -7.00 -1.85 17.11
C PHE A 187 -8.51 -1.59 17.12
N ALA A 188 -9.28 -2.41 17.84
CA ALA A 188 -10.73 -2.20 18.01
C ALA A 188 -11.04 -0.85 18.64
N ARG A 189 -10.39 -0.54 19.78
CA ARG A 189 -10.60 0.71 20.51
C ARG A 189 -10.05 1.92 19.79
N PHE A 190 -8.93 1.76 19.06
CA PHE A 190 -8.46 2.82 18.19
C PHE A 190 -9.45 3.12 17.06
N ARG A 191 -10.06 2.09 16.45
CA ARG A 191 -11.11 2.28 15.44
C ARG A 191 -12.32 3.00 16.02
N GLU A 192 -12.79 2.59 17.19
CA GLU A 192 -13.90 3.26 17.90
C GLU A 192 -13.59 4.75 18.11
N THR A 193 -12.37 5.07 18.53
CA THR A 193 -11.94 6.47 18.71
C THR A 193 -12.00 7.28 17.41
N LEU A 194 -11.62 6.70 16.27
CA LEU A 194 -11.71 7.38 14.97
C LEU A 194 -13.15 7.49 14.46
N GLU A 195 -14.00 6.50 14.75
CA GLU A 195 -15.42 6.53 14.42
C GLU A 195 -16.18 7.57 15.26
N GLU A 196 -15.82 7.75 16.53
CA GLU A 196 -16.37 8.79 17.41
C GLU A 196 -16.00 10.21 16.98
N LEU A 197 -14.82 10.41 16.37
CA LEU A 197 -14.43 11.70 15.81
C LEU A 197 -15.20 12.04 14.52
N ASN A 198 -15.83 11.05 13.91
CA ASN A 198 -16.50 11.19 12.64
C ASN A 198 -17.97 11.57 12.84
N ASP A 199 -18.21 12.85 13.09
CA ASP A 199 -19.54 13.43 13.32
C ASP A 199 -20.43 13.47 12.07
N GLN A 200 -19.95 12.98 10.91
CA GLN A 200 -20.68 13.02 9.65
C GLN A 200 -21.39 11.70 9.37
N GLU A 201 -22.73 11.74 9.37
CA GLU A 201 -23.58 10.59 9.12
C GLU A 201 -23.29 9.98 7.74
N GLY A 202 -22.90 8.70 7.71
CA GLY A 202 -22.57 7.96 6.48
C GLY A 202 -21.17 8.18 5.91
N ALA A 203 -20.39 9.15 6.41
CA ALA A 203 -18.97 9.28 6.06
C ALA A 203 -18.18 8.13 6.70
N ARG A 204 -17.15 7.63 6.01
CA ARG A 204 -16.22 6.63 6.57
C ARG A 204 -14.88 7.28 6.83
N VAL A 205 -14.21 6.83 7.89
CA VAL A 205 -12.82 7.18 8.19
C VAL A 205 -11.93 6.76 7.01
N GLY A 206 -11.06 7.68 6.57
CA GLY A 206 -10.04 7.40 5.57
C GLY A 206 -8.66 7.17 6.19
N LEU A 207 -7.83 6.36 5.54
CA LEU A 207 -6.41 6.22 5.79
C LEU A 207 -5.68 6.83 4.58
N LEU A 208 -5.02 7.97 4.81
CA LEU A 208 -4.36 8.76 3.77
C LEU A 208 -2.92 8.27 3.60
N THR A 209 -2.61 7.71 2.42
CA THR A 209 -1.31 7.13 2.07
C THR A 209 -0.60 7.98 1.00
N PRO A 210 0.75 8.02 0.99
CA PRO A 210 1.54 8.59 -0.11
C PRO A 210 1.52 7.71 -1.38
N GLY A 211 0.96 6.49 -1.31
CA GLY A 211 0.81 5.59 -2.44
C GLY A 211 1.84 4.44 -2.51
N PRO A 212 1.80 3.63 -3.57
CA PRO A 212 2.46 2.32 -3.67
C PRO A 212 3.99 2.35 -3.71
N PHE A 213 4.58 3.52 -3.97
CA PHE A 213 6.03 3.70 -4.02
C PHE A 213 6.65 3.92 -2.63
N ASN A 214 5.84 4.10 -1.60
CA ASN A 214 6.31 4.23 -0.22
C ASN A 214 6.71 2.86 0.37
N GLU A 215 7.76 2.86 1.19
CA GLU A 215 8.35 1.66 1.78
C GLU A 215 7.40 0.85 2.66
N THR A 216 6.44 1.50 3.31
CA THR A 216 5.45 0.88 4.20
C THR A 216 4.04 0.85 3.62
N TYR A 217 3.87 0.99 2.29
CA TYR A 217 2.55 0.96 1.65
C TYR A 217 1.75 -0.31 1.96
N PHE A 218 2.42 -1.47 2.05
CA PHE A 218 1.78 -2.73 2.45
C PHE A 218 1.02 -2.57 3.77
N GLU A 219 1.68 -1.98 4.78
CA GLU A 219 1.08 -1.75 6.09
C GLU A 219 -0.16 -0.86 6.00
N HIS A 220 -0.11 0.18 5.16
CA HIS A 220 -1.22 1.13 4.99
C HIS A 220 -2.45 0.42 4.42
N ALA A 221 -2.27 -0.35 3.34
CA ALA A 221 -3.35 -1.10 2.72
C ALA A 221 -3.90 -2.20 3.65
N TYR A 222 -3.01 -2.87 4.38
CA TYR A 222 -3.36 -3.90 5.34
C TYR A 222 -4.21 -3.34 6.50
N LEU A 223 -3.78 -2.25 7.13
CA LEU A 223 -4.50 -1.62 8.24
C LEU A 223 -5.84 -1.03 7.78
N ALA A 224 -5.90 -0.41 6.60
CA ALA A 224 -7.15 0.08 6.03
C ALA A 224 -8.18 -1.05 5.88
N ARG A 225 -7.75 -2.20 5.33
CA ARG A 225 -8.60 -3.38 5.18
C ARG A 225 -8.99 -3.99 6.53
N TYR A 226 -8.04 -4.12 7.46
CA TYR A 226 -8.26 -4.72 8.77
C TYR A 226 -9.26 -3.92 9.63
N LEU A 227 -9.16 -2.60 9.58
CA LEU A 227 -10.02 -1.68 10.34
C LEU A 227 -11.31 -1.29 9.59
N GLY A 228 -11.38 -1.54 8.28
CA GLY A 228 -12.53 -1.19 7.44
C GLY A 228 -12.56 0.28 6.96
N PHE A 229 -11.40 0.93 6.91
CA PHE A 229 -11.23 2.31 6.43
C PHE A 229 -11.07 2.39 4.92
N HIS A 230 -11.33 3.57 4.34
CA HIS A 230 -10.96 3.84 2.96
C HIS A 230 -9.46 4.08 2.83
N LEU A 231 -8.75 3.31 2.01
CA LEU A 231 -7.39 3.66 1.61
C LEU A 231 -7.44 4.76 0.56
N LEU A 232 -6.90 5.95 0.86
CA LEU A 232 -7.00 7.15 0.03
C LEU A 232 -5.61 7.74 -0.23
N GLU A 233 -5.38 8.28 -1.42
CA GLU A 233 -4.22 9.14 -1.73
C GLU A 233 -4.65 10.60 -1.89
N GLY A 234 -3.71 11.55 -1.88
CA GLY A 234 -4.02 12.97 -1.97
C GLY A 234 -4.88 13.36 -3.19
N GLY A 235 -4.67 12.71 -4.34
CA GLY A 235 -5.45 12.94 -5.55
C GLY A 235 -6.88 12.38 -5.54
N ASP A 236 -7.22 11.54 -4.56
CA ASP A 236 -8.59 11.05 -4.35
C ASP A 236 -9.46 12.11 -3.65
N LEU A 237 -8.83 13.09 -3.02
CA LEU A 237 -9.49 14.13 -2.24
C LEU A 237 -9.54 15.44 -3.04
N VAL A 238 -10.57 16.23 -2.77
CA VAL A 238 -10.70 17.61 -3.22
C VAL A 238 -11.17 18.46 -2.05
N VAL A 239 -10.68 19.68 -1.93
CA VAL A 239 -11.18 20.66 -0.97
C VAL A 239 -12.05 21.68 -1.70
N GLN A 240 -13.31 21.79 -1.30
CA GLN A 240 -14.27 22.75 -1.83
C GLN A 240 -14.80 23.62 -0.69
N GLY A 241 -14.55 24.93 -0.76
CA GLY A 241 -14.75 25.81 0.38
C GLY A 241 -13.79 25.44 1.52
N ASP A 242 -14.35 25.05 2.66
CA ASP A 242 -13.58 24.56 3.82
C ASP A 242 -13.76 23.05 4.05
N GLU A 243 -14.45 22.34 3.16
CA GLU A 243 -14.77 20.92 3.31
C GLU A 243 -13.90 20.03 2.43
N THR A 244 -13.39 18.94 3.01
CA THR A 244 -12.70 17.88 2.28
C THR A 244 -13.70 16.85 1.80
N LYS A 245 -13.63 16.51 0.50
CA LYS A 245 -14.53 15.56 -0.14
C LYS A 245 -13.72 14.50 -0.88
N LEU A 246 -14.16 13.25 -0.81
CA LEU A 246 -13.69 12.13 -1.61
C LEU A 246 -14.33 12.18 -3.00
N ARG A 247 -13.49 12.06 -4.04
CA ARG A 247 -13.91 11.88 -5.42
C ARG A 247 -14.32 10.44 -5.67
N THR A 248 -15.61 10.23 -5.93
CA THR A 248 -16.14 8.91 -6.25
C THR A 248 -16.81 8.91 -7.62
N VAL A 249 -17.03 7.72 -8.17
CA VAL A 249 -17.80 7.54 -9.41
C VAL A 249 -19.28 7.94 -9.26
N ASP A 250 -19.76 8.10 -8.02
CA ASP A 250 -21.11 8.60 -7.68
C ASP A 250 -21.11 10.12 -7.36
N GLY A 251 -19.99 10.81 -7.60
CA GLY A 251 -19.81 12.22 -7.24
C GLY A 251 -19.01 12.43 -5.95
N LEU A 252 -19.06 13.64 -5.40
CA LEU A 252 -18.29 14.02 -4.22
C LEU A 252 -18.98 13.55 -2.93
N ARG A 253 -18.23 12.91 -2.04
CA ARG A 253 -18.70 12.50 -0.70
C ARG A 253 -17.87 13.18 0.38
N PRO A 254 -18.46 13.69 1.47
CA PRO A 254 -17.69 14.41 2.47
C PRO A 254 -16.80 13.46 3.29
N VAL A 255 -15.67 13.98 3.79
CA VAL A 255 -14.69 13.25 4.61
C VAL A 255 -14.31 14.11 5.81
N GLY A 256 -14.64 13.65 7.02
CA GLY A 256 -14.35 14.37 8.27
C GLY A 256 -13.07 13.92 9.00
N VAL A 257 -12.63 12.68 8.81
CA VAL A 257 -11.49 12.10 9.56
C VAL A 257 -10.56 11.34 8.64
N LEU A 258 -9.26 11.67 8.68
CA LEU A 258 -8.20 10.93 7.98
C LEU A 258 -7.08 10.52 8.93
N TRP A 259 -6.78 9.22 8.98
CA TRP A 259 -5.55 8.70 9.56
C TRP A 259 -4.41 8.85 8.54
N ARG A 260 -3.51 9.81 8.78
CA ARG A 260 -2.42 10.19 7.88
C ARG A 260 -1.20 9.28 8.01
N ARG A 261 -0.65 8.87 6.87
CA ARG A 261 0.57 8.05 6.72
C ARG A 261 1.65 8.68 5.85
N LEU A 262 1.59 10.00 5.64
CA LEU A 262 2.63 10.81 4.99
C LEU A 262 3.10 11.91 5.94
N ASP A 263 4.25 12.52 5.67
CA ASP A 263 4.77 13.64 6.46
C ASP A 263 3.94 14.92 6.29
N ALA A 264 4.02 15.81 7.28
CA ALA A 264 3.05 16.89 7.41
C ALA A 264 3.21 17.98 6.35
N ASP A 265 4.46 18.31 5.99
CA ASP A 265 4.82 19.27 4.95
C ASP A 265 4.31 18.86 3.55
N TYR A 266 4.23 17.56 3.27
CA TYR A 266 3.70 17.04 2.00
C TYR A 266 2.16 17.08 1.93
N ALA A 267 1.45 17.39 3.00
CA ALA A 267 -0.01 17.25 3.05
C ALA A 267 -0.77 18.25 2.17
N ASP A 268 -0.24 19.45 1.99
CA ASP A 268 -0.88 20.51 1.19
C ASP A 268 0.14 21.28 0.33
N PRO A 269 0.13 21.09 -1.01
CA PRO A 269 1.05 21.80 -1.90
C PRO A 269 0.76 23.30 -2.04
N LEU A 270 -0.38 23.82 -1.58
CA LEU A 270 -0.67 25.25 -1.68
C LEU A 270 -0.05 26.06 -0.54
N GLU A 271 -0.07 25.53 0.68
CA GLU A 271 0.34 26.25 1.89
C GLU A 271 1.63 25.72 2.54
N LEU A 272 2.05 24.49 2.22
CA LEU A 272 3.23 23.83 2.80
C LEU A 272 4.30 23.59 1.72
N PHE A 273 4.47 22.35 1.25
CA PHE A 273 5.48 22.01 0.26
C PHE A 273 4.93 22.00 -1.17
N SER A 274 5.23 23.06 -1.93
CA SER A 274 4.71 23.28 -3.29
C SER A 274 5.07 22.23 -4.34
N GLN A 275 6.12 21.44 -4.12
CA GLN A 275 6.49 20.33 -5.00
C GLN A 275 5.84 19.00 -4.60
N SER A 276 5.05 18.97 -3.52
CA SER A 276 4.33 17.76 -3.11
C SER A 276 3.38 17.28 -4.21
N ARG A 277 3.50 15.99 -4.56
CA ARG A 277 2.59 15.29 -5.48
C ARG A 277 1.66 14.30 -4.79
N ILE A 278 1.77 14.20 -3.47
CA ILE A 278 1.05 13.22 -2.64
C ILE A 278 0.03 13.86 -1.69
N GLY A 279 0.09 15.19 -1.53
CA GLY A 279 -0.86 15.97 -0.76
C GLY A 279 -2.11 16.35 -1.55
N THR A 280 -3.03 17.02 -0.85
CA THR A 280 -4.27 17.55 -1.43
C THR A 280 -4.25 19.07 -1.35
N PRO A 281 -4.37 19.80 -2.48
CA PRO A 281 -4.46 21.26 -2.46
C PRO A 281 -5.58 21.76 -1.54
N GLY A 282 -5.26 22.62 -0.59
CA GLY A 282 -6.22 23.22 0.35
C GLY A 282 -6.55 22.35 1.57
N LEU A 283 -5.90 21.20 1.75
CA LEU A 283 -6.12 20.35 2.92
C LEU A 283 -5.86 21.09 4.24
N LEU A 284 -4.82 21.94 4.26
CA LEU A 284 -4.46 22.72 5.45
C LEU A 284 -5.57 23.71 5.84
N ARG A 285 -6.22 24.30 4.84
CA ARG A 285 -7.38 25.17 5.03
C ARG A 285 -8.53 24.45 5.72
N ALA A 286 -8.88 23.23 5.27
CA ALA A 286 -9.94 22.43 5.88
C ALA A 286 -9.63 22.06 7.34
N VAL A 287 -8.37 21.70 7.63
CA VAL A 287 -7.89 21.45 9.00
C VAL A 287 -7.99 22.71 9.86
N ARG A 288 -7.50 23.85 9.37
CA ARG A 288 -7.55 25.12 10.11
C ARG A 288 -8.98 25.60 10.37
N ALA A 289 -9.92 25.29 9.48
CA ALA A 289 -11.35 25.56 9.65
C ALA A 289 -12.05 24.59 10.63
N GLY A 290 -11.36 23.54 11.11
CA GLY A 290 -11.93 22.52 12.00
C GLY A 290 -12.94 21.61 11.31
N ARG A 291 -12.92 21.54 9.98
CA ARG A 291 -13.81 20.70 9.16
C ARG A 291 -13.21 19.34 8.80
N LEU A 292 -11.92 19.17 9.02
CA LEU A 292 -11.18 17.92 8.82
C LEU A 292 -10.28 17.64 10.02
N GLU A 293 -10.42 16.46 10.63
CA GLU A 293 -9.52 15.94 11.64
C GLU A 293 -8.46 15.05 10.98
N LEU A 294 -7.18 15.40 11.16
CA LEU A 294 -6.05 14.57 10.76
C LEU A 294 -5.48 13.87 12.00
N VAL A 295 -5.33 12.55 11.92
CA VAL A 295 -4.70 11.75 12.96
C VAL A 295 -3.33 11.27 12.46
N ASN A 296 -2.21 11.62 13.07
CA ASN A 296 -2.02 12.73 14.01
C ASN A 296 -2.10 14.09 13.30
N ALA A 297 -2.29 15.16 14.08
CA ALA A 297 -2.35 16.52 13.57
C ALA A 297 -1.09 16.89 12.80
N LEU A 298 -1.22 17.79 11.82
CA LEU A 298 -0.07 18.25 11.04
C LEU A 298 0.91 19.00 11.95
N GLY A 299 2.19 18.68 11.81
CA GLY A 299 3.26 19.22 12.65
C GLY A 299 3.53 18.42 13.93
N SER A 300 2.87 17.28 14.13
CA SER A 300 3.17 16.35 15.24
C SER A 300 4.59 15.77 15.17
N GLY A 301 5.22 15.76 13.98
CA GLY A 301 6.62 15.35 13.80
C GLY A 301 7.63 16.15 14.63
N ILE A 302 7.26 17.34 15.13
CA ILE A 302 8.12 18.12 16.03
C ILE A 302 8.47 17.36 17.32
N LEU A 303 7.62 16.43 17.76
CA LEU A 303 7.89 15.61 18.94
C LEU A 303 9.02 14.61 18.72
N GLU A 304 9.39 14.33 17.47
CA GLU A 304 10.50 13.43 17.14
C GLU A 304 11.87 14.13 17.21
N THR A 305 11.93 15.40 17.65
CA THR A 305 13.14 16.23 17.68
C THR A 305 14.18 15.67 18.65
N PRO A 306 15.34 15.16 18.17
CA PRO A 306 16.36 14.58 19.04
C PRO A 306 16.86 15.54 20.13
N ALA A 307 16.99 16.83 19.83
CA ALA A 307 17.46 17.82 20.80
C ALA A 307 16.53 18.02 22.01
N PHE A 308 15.25 17.65 21.90
CA PHE A 308 14.33 17.76 23.05
C PHE A 308 14.73 16.84 24.21
N ALA A 309 15.42 15.73 23.95
CA ALA A 309 15.90 14.83 24.99
C ALA A 309 16.87 15.53 25.98
N ALA A 310 17.64 16.52 25.53
CA ALA A 310 18.55 17.29 26.39
C ALA A 310 17.81 18.16 27.43
N PHE A 311 16.54 18.49 27.17
CA PHE A 311 15.71 19.35 28.03
C PHE A 311 14.57 18.56 28.70
N GLU A 312 14.51 17.25 28.49
CA GLU A 312 13.36 16.39 28.83
C GLU A 312 12.99 16.47 30.32
N ALA A 313 13.98 16.44 31.22
CA ALA A 313 13.73 16.53 32.67
C ALA A 313 13.06 17.85 33.07
N ALA A 314 13.57 18.98 32.56
CA ALA A 314 13.01 20.30 32.85
C ALA A 314 11.63 20.49 32.21
N MET A 315 11.42 19.96 31.01
CA MET A 315 10.11 20.00 30.34
C MET A 315 9.08 19.12 31.07
N ALA A 316 9.46 17.92 31.54
CA ALA A 316 8.57 17.03 32.27
C ALA A 316 8.08 17.65 33.59
N GLU A 317 8.99 18.22 34.38
CA GLU A 317 8.66 18.93 35.62
C GLU A 317 7.66 20.08 35.36
N ARG A 318 7.82 20.81 34.26
CA ARG A 318 6.94 21.94 33.89
C ARG A 318 5.58 21.51 33.34
N LEU A 319 5.51 20.39 32.62
CA LEU A 319 4.30 19.95 31.91
C LEU A 319 3.44 18.98 32.72
N ILE A 320 4.06 18.05 33.43
CA ILE A 320 3.39 16.99 34.19
C ILE A 320 3.67 17.03 35.69
N GLY A 321 4.65 17.81 36.14
CA GLY A 321 4.94 18.01 37.58
C GLY A 321 5.76 16.89 38.21
N GLU A 322 6.32 15.99 37.42
CA GLU A 322 7.12 14.87 37.88
C GLU A 322 8.12 14.43 36.80
N PRO A 323 9.24 13.79 37.17
CA PRO A 323 10.18 13.25 36.21
C PRO A 323 9.58 12.04 35.47
N LEU A 324 9.98 11.87 34.21
CA LEU A 324 9.58 10.70 33.42
C LEU A 324 10.20 9.42 34.00
N ALA A 325 9.35 8.42 34.24
CA ALA A 325 9.77 7.09 34.68
C ALA A 325 10.61 6.37 33.61
N LEU A 326 10.31 6.62 32.32
CA LEU A 326 11.05 6.10 31.18
C LEU A 326 11.87 7.21 30.53
N ARG A 327 13.17 7.23 30.87
CA ARG A 327 14.12 8.25 30.40
C ARG A 327 14.58 7.99 28.97
N SER A 328 14.84 9.06 28.23
CA SER A 328 15.57 9.00 26.96
C SER A 328 17.04 8.63 27.17
N VAL A 329 17.69 8.18 26.10
CA VAL A 329 19.15 8.05 26.08
C VAL A 329 19.82 9.39 26.36
N ASP A 330 20.94 9.35 27.08
CA ASP A 330 21.71 10.55 27.41
C ASP A 330 21.99 11.35 26.13
N THR A 331 21.56 12.61 26.13
CA THR A 331 21.60 13.48 24.95
C THR A 331 22.04 14.87 25.38
N LEU A 332 23.03 15.42 24.68
CA LEU A 332 23.49 16.80 24.81
C LEU A 332 23.10 17.58 23.56
N TRP A 333 22.68 18.82 23.73
CA TRP A 333 22.53 19.74 22.60
C TRP A 333 23.85 20.48 22.38
N CYS A 334 24.44 20.32 21.19
CA CYS A 334 25.80 20.78 20.94
C CYS A 334 25.95 22.30 20.80
N ALA A 335 24.84 23.05 20.78
CA ALA A 335 24.87 24.52 20.81
C ALA A 335 24.77 25.10 22.22
N ASP A 336 24.49 24.28 23.22
CA ASP A 336 24.68 24.66 24.62
C ASP A 336 26.17 24.62 24.97
N ALA A 337 26.66 25.57 25.77
CA ALA A 337 28.09 25.69 26.05
C ALA A 337 28.64 24.48 26.80
N ASP A 338 27.90 23.98 27.80
CA ASP A 338 28.30 22.82 28.60
C ASP A 338 28.18 21.54 27.76
N GLY A 339 27.06 21.37 27.06
CA GLY A 339 26.85 20.25 26.14
C GLY A 339 27.91 20.18 25.03
N HIS A 340 28.35 21.32 24.51
CA HIS A 340 29.42 21.39 23.51
C HIS A 340 30.77 20.98 24.07
N ALA A 341 31.14 21.49 25.25
CA ALA A 341 32.41 21.18 25.89
C ALA A 341 32.51 19.68 26.22
N GLU A 342 31.43 19.08 26.73
CA GLU A 342 31.39 17.65 27.03
C GLU A 342 31.43 16.79 25.75
N ALA A 343 30.70 17.17 24.70
CA ALA A 343 30.76 16.48 23.41
C ALA A 343 32.17 16.55 22.79
N ALA A 344 32.84 17.71 22.89
CA ALA A 344 34.20 17.94 22.38
C ALA A 344 35.26 17.16 23.17
N ALA A 345 35.04 16.90 24.46
CA ALA A 345 35.94 16.12 25.30
C ALA A 345 36.00 14.62 24.92
N GLY A 346 35.05 14.14 24.10
CA GLY A 346 34.94 12.74 23.71
C GLY A 346 34.23 11.88 24.77
N GLY A 347 34.50 10.58 24.82
CA GLY A 347 33.90 9.69 25.83
C GLY A 347 32.64 8.94 25.38
N GLY A 348 32.62 8.46 24.14
CA GLY A 348 31.55 7.58 23.64
C GLY A 348 30.28 8.29 23.16
N TRP A 349 30.35 9.61 22.98
CA TRP A 349 29.31 10.41 22.34
C TRP A 349 29.30 10.21 20.82
N GLN A 350 28.10 10.05 20.26
CA GLN A 350 27.87 10.00 18.82
C GLN A 350 27.16 11.28 18.39
N ILE A 351 27.81 12.05 17.51
CA ILE A 351 27.24 13.28 16.96
C ILE A 351 26.23 12.94 15.87
N GLY A 352 25.07 13.57 15.92
CA GLY A 352 23.99 13.39 14.98
C GLY A 352 23.12 14.64 14.81
N PRO A 353 22.11 14.60 13.93
CA PRO A 353 21.22 15.72 13.70
C PRO A 353 20.34 16.02 14.91
N ALA A 354 20.16 17.31 15.21
CA ALA A 354 19.30 17.81 16.28
C ALA A 354 17.81 17.84 15.92
N PHE A 355 17.49 17.78 14.63
CA PHE A 355 16.14 17.92 14.09
C PHE A 355 15.70 16.66 13.30
N PRO A 356 14.40 16.39 13.20
CA PRO A 356 13.86 15.29 12.37
C PRO A 356 14.15 15.48 10.87
N GLY A 357 13.98 14.42 10.09
CA GLY A 357 14.02 14.46 8.62
C GLY A 357 15.40 14.58 7.98
N GLN A 358 16.47 14.71 8.77
CA GLN A 358 17.84 14.71 8.26
C GLN A 358 18.35 13.27 8.07
N PRO A 359 19.04 12.95 6.96
CA PRO A 359 19.55 11.61 6.72
C PRO A 359 20.53 11.21 7.83
N ALA A 360 20.34 9.99 8.35
CA ALA A 360 21.29 9.40 9.29
C ALA A 360 22.64 9.22 8.60
N ARG A 361 23.70 9.74 9.21
CA ARG A 361 25.09 9.56 8.77
C ARG A 361 25.77 8.51 9.65
N ALA A 362 26.81 7.87 9.14
CA ALA A 362 27.53 6.87 9.92
C ALA A 362 28.21 7.53 11.13
N PRO A 363 28.39 6.80 12.25
CA PRO A 363 29.09 7.31 13.42
C PRO A 363 30.47 7.86 13.03
N GLY A 364 30.77 9.11 13.41
CA GLY A 364 32.04 9.78 13.12
C GLY A 364 32.08 10.57 11.80
N GLU A 365 31.05 10.50 10.94
CA GLU A 365 30.98 11.30 9.71
C GLU A 365 30.60 12.77 9.94
N ILE A 366 30.07 13.10 11.13
CA ILE A 366 29.67 14.46 11.48
C ILE A 366 30.70 15.01 12.48
N ALA A 367 31.47 16.00 12.03
CA ALA A 367 32.37 16.74 12.88
C ALA A 367 31.60 17.78 13.72
N LEU A 368 31.94 17.87 15.00
CA LEU A 368 31.50 18.97 15.85
C LEU A 368 32.28 20.24 15.45
N PRO A 369 31.61 21.35 15.07
CA PRO A 369 32.30 22.59 14.77
C PRO A 369 32.95 23.17 16.04
N PRO A 370 33.97 24.04 15.93
CA PRO A 370 34.69 24.56 17.10
C PRO A 370 33.90 25.59 17.92
N VAL A 371 32.79 26.11 17.37
CA VAL A 371 31.99 27.16 18.00
C VAL A 371 30.59 26.60 18.29
N PRO A 372 30.09 26.66 19.55
CA PRO A 372 28.76 26.15 19.92
C PRO A 372 27.62 26.74 19.07
N ASP A 373 27.68 28.03 18.78
CA ASP A 373 26.66 28.71 17.96
C ASP A 373 26.51 28.13 16.53
N GLN A 374 27.52 27.44 16.02
CA GLN A 374 27.49 26.76 14.72
C GLN A 374 26.92 25.34 14.80
N ALA A 375 26.69 24.81 16.01
CA ALA A 375 26.26 23.44 16.27
C ALA A 375 24.76 23.32 16.60
N VAL A 376 23.93 24.32 16.27
CA VAL A 376 22.48 24.33 16.56
C VAL A 376 21.76 23.09 16.01
N HIS A 377 22.21 22.60 14.85
CA HIS A 377 21.65 21.43 14.18
C HIS A 377 22.26 20.10 14.66
N LEU A 378 23.06 20.09 15.73
CA LEU A 378 23.76 18.91 16.21
C LEU A 378 23.39 18.55 17.65
N VAL A 379 23.33 17.25 17.90
CA VAL A 379 23.24 16.66 19.24
C VAL A 379 24.33 15.61 19.41
N ALA A 380 24.76 15.38 20.63
CA ALA A 380 25.63 14.29 21.01
C ALA A 380 24.81 13.29 21.83
N ARG A 381 24.76 12.01 21.40
CA ARG A 381 24.02 10.95 22.09
C ARG A 381 24.96 9.86 22.58
N ARG A 382 24.75 9.36 23.79
CA ARG A 382 25.60 8.29 24.32
C ARG A 382 25.22 6.97 23.67
N ALA A 383 26.22 6.27 23.11
CA ALA A 383 26.01 4.93 22.58
C ALA A 383 25.61 4.00 23.74
N SER A 384 24.42 3.39 23.66
CA SER A 384 23.98 2.42 24.66
C SER A 384 24.03 1.02 24.05
N PRO A 385 24.79 0.08 24.64
CA PRO A 385 24.75 -1.31 24.19
C PRO A 385 23.32 -1.86 24.39
N LEU A 386 22.78 -2.48 23.35
CA LEU A 386 21.44 -3.05 23.35
C LEU A 386 21.46 -4.48 23.88
N SER A 387 20.42 -4.86 24.62
CA SER A 387 20.16 -6.25 24.99
C SER A 387 19.95 -7.12 23.75
N CYS A 388 20.17 -8.42 23.89
CA CYS A 388 20.04 -9.37 22.79
C CYS A 388 18.78 -10.24 22.90
N ALA A 389 18.16 -10.54 21.76
CA ALA A 389 17.16 -11.57 21.58
C ALA A 389 17.80 -12.84 20.98
N PRO A 390 17.35 -14.05 21.35
CA PRO A 390 17.76 -15.27 20.66
C PRO A 390 17.11 -15.33 19.28
N LEU A 391 17.89 -15.60 18.24
CA LEU A 391 17.40 -15.86 16.88
C LEU A 391 17.93 -17.18 16.34
N ASP A 392 17.06 -17.93 15.67
CA ASP A 392 17.43 -19.10 14.88
C ASP A 392 18.20 -18.64 13.62
N VAL A 393 19.48 -18.98 13.58
CA VAL A 393 20.40 -18.79 12.47
C VAL A 393 20.96 -20.16 12.13
N ASP A 394 20.57 -20.69 10.97
CA ASP A 394 20.98 -22.01 10.48
C ASP A 394 20.79 -23.12 11.53
N GLY A 395 19.63 -23.14 12.20
CA GLY A 395 19.27 -24.15 13.20
C GLY A 395 19.88 -23.94 14.59
N ARG A 396 20.64 -22.85 14.79
CA ARG A 396 21.27 -22.50 16.08
C ARG A 396 20.69 -21.20 16.62
N LEU A 397 20.47 -21.15 17.94
CA LEU A 397 20.04 -19.92 18.61
C LEU A 397 21.25 -19.02 18.89
N GLU A 398 21.29 -17.87 18.23
CA GLU A 398 22.33 -16.86 18.39
C GLU A 398 21.79 -15.58 19.03
N ALA A 399 22.59 -14.92 19.87
CA ALA A 399 22.21 -13.67 20.51
C ALA A 399 22.40 -12.48 19.56
N ARG A 400 21.31 -11.75 19.27
CA ARG A 400 21.30 -10.61 18.36
C ARG A 400 20.77 -9.35 19.05
N PRO A 401 21.47 -8.20 18.98
CA PRO A 401 20.97 -6.93 19.51
C PRO A 401 19.55 -6.62 19.03
N VAL A 402 18.67 -6.21 19.93
CA VAL A 402 17.25 -5.97 19.63
C VAL A 402 16.79 -4.58 20.08
N THR A 403 15.96 -3.95 19.25
CA THR A 403 15.17 -2.77 19.62
C THR A 403 13.69 -3.11 19.56
N LEU A 404 12.89 -2.43 20.38
CA LEU A 404 11.45 -2.65 20.48
C LEU A 404 10.72 -1.33 20.21
N ARG A 405 9.85 -1.31 19.20
CA ARG A 405 8.89 -0.21 19.04
C ARG A 405 7.56 -0.60 19.66
N VAL A 406 7.08 0.21 20.61
CA VAL A 406 5.77 0.01 21.24
C VAL A 406 4.80 1.07 20.73
N PHE A 407 3.58 0.66 20.40
CA PHE A 407 2.53 1.56 19.88
C PHE A 407 1.55 1.92 20.98
N LEU A 408 1.12 3.18 20.98
CA LEU A 408 0.10 3.68 21.87
C LEU A 408 -0.99 4.38 21.08
N ALA A 409 -2.23 4.15 21.48
CA ALA A 409 -3.40 4.78 20.90
C ALA A 409 -4.19 5.47 22.01
N ARG A 410 -4.74 6.64 21.71
CA ARG A 410 -5.69 7.31 22.58
C ARG A 410 -7.05 6.64 22.40
N ALA A 411 -7.63 6.23 23.51
CA ALA A 411 -9.00 5.72 23.64
C ALA A 411 -9.84 6.72 24.48
N PRO A 412 -11.18 6.56 24.56
CA PRO A 412 -12.02 7.43 25.39
C PRO A 412 -11.58 7.49 26.86
N GLY A 413 -11.04 6.39 27.39
CA GLY A 413 -10.54 6.27 28.76
C GLY A 413 -9.09 6.74 29.00
N GLY A 414 -8.37 7.20 27.98
CA GLY A 414 -6.96 7.61 28.08
C GLY A 414 -6.05 6.91 27.07
N TRP A 415 -4.74 6.93 27.34
CA TRP A 415 -3.77 6.25 26.49
C TRP A 415 -3.73 4.76 26.80
N GLU A 416 -3.69 3.95 25.75
CA GLU A 416 -3.53 2.50 25.85
C GLU A 416 -2.29 2.05 25.10
N VAL A 417 -1.63 1.04 25.67
CA VAL A 417 -0.43 0.44 25.10
C VAL A 417 -0.80 -0.86 24.39
N MET A 418 -0.34 -1.03 23.15
CA MET A 418 -0.51 -2.28 22.44
C MET A 418 0.25 -3.41 23.19
N PRO A 419 -0.39 -4.54 23.58
CA PRO A 419 0.25 -5.60 24.36
C PRO A 419 1.20 -6.45 23.48
N GLY A 420 2.31 -5.83 23.11
CA GLY A 420 3.30 -6.32 22.16
C GLY A 420 4.00 -5.14 21.48
N GLY A 421 4.59 -5.39 20.33
CA GLY A 421 5.33 -4.34 19.64
C GLY A 421 5.94 -4.83 18.35
N PHE A 422 6.74 -3.95 17.77
CA PHE A 422 7.50 -4.20 16.58
C PHE A 422 8.99 -4.29 16.95
N ALA A 423 9.51 -5.51 17.12
CA ALA A 423 10.90 -5.74 17.44
C ALA A 423 11.75 -5.96 16.17
N ARG A 424 12.96 -5.42 16.21
CA ARG A 424 13.97 -5.54 15.14
C ARG A 424 15.26 -6.05 15.74
N ALA A 425 15.79 -7.12 15.17
CA ALA A 425 17.04 -7.73 15.59
C ALA A 425 18.12 -7.56 14.52
N SER A 426 19.35 -7.29 14.96
CA SER A 426 20.49 -6.98 14.10
C SER A 426 20.95 -8.18 13.29
N ARG A 427 21.56 -7.93 12.12
CA ARG A 427 22.13 -8.97 11.27
C ARG A 427 23.42 -9.54 11.85
N ALA A 428 24.27 -8.70 12.43
CA ALA A 428 25.51 -9.10 13.12
C ALA A 428 25.44 -8.82 14.63
N PRO A 429 26.21 -9.54 15.49
CA PRO A 429 26.19 -9.33 16.94
C PRO A 429 26.74 -7.97 17.38
N GLY A 430 27.50 -7.28 16.51
CA GLY A 430 28.11 -5.97 16.76
C GLY A 430 27.44 -4.78 16.04
N ASP A 431 26.34 -4.99 15.31
CA ASP A 431 25.65 -3.89 14.63
C ASP A 431 24.92 -3.01 15.66
N ALA A 432 25.25 -1.72 15.68
CA ALA A 432 24.73 -0.76 16.65
C ALA A 432 23.22 -0.47 16.50
N MET A 433 22.66 -0.59 15.29
CA MET A 433 21.24 -0.37 15.06
C MET A 433 20.62 -1.43 14.13
N PRO A 434 19.61 -2.18 14.59
CA PRO A 434 18.90 -3.13 13.76
C PRO A 434 17.95 -2.41 12.79
N ALA A 435 18.35 -2.35 11.52
CA ALA A 435 17.51 -1.88 10.42
C ALA A 435 17.16 -3.05 9.49
N ILE A 436 15.87 -3.21 9.15
CA ILE A 436 15.41 -4.25 8.22
C ILE A 436 16.07 -4.06 6.83
N GLY A 437 16.22 -2.81 6.38
CA GLY A 437 16.93 -2.48 5.15
C GLY A 437 18.42 -2.88 5.14
N ALA A 438 19.06 -2.98 6.31
CA ALA A 438 20.45 -3.42 6.49
C ALA A 438 20.58 -4.94 6.72
N GLY A 439 19.51 -5.71 6.46
CA GLY A 439 19.47 -7.16 6.66
C GLY A 439 19.10 -7.61 8.07
N GLY A 440 18.56 -6.72 8.90
CA GLY A 440 17.97 -7.10 10.19
C GLY A 440 16.69 -7.93 10.03
N ARG A 441 16.34 -8.70 11.06
CA ARG A 441 15.10 -9.50 11.10
C ARG A 441 14.04 -8.83 11.96
N SER A 442 12.78 -9.00 11.58
CA SER A 442 11.63 -8.58 12.39
C SER A 442 11.21 -9.72 13.32
N VAL A 443 11.02 -9.43 14.60
CA VAL A 443 10.72 -10.44 15.63
C VAL A 443 9.35 -10.10 16.23
N ASP A 444 8.50 -11.11 16.39
CA ASP A 444 7.24 -10.94 17.13
C ASP A 444 7.52 -10.76 18.63
N VAL A 445 6.67 -10.01 19.31
CA VAL A 445 6.82 -9.66 20.73
C VAL A 445 5.64 -10.22 21.50
N TRP A 446 5.89 -11.17 22.39
CA TRP A 446 4.87 -11.85 23.16
C TRP A 446 4.83 -11.34 24.59
N ILE A 447 3.66 -10.89 25.00
CA ILE A 447 3.34 -10.57 26.38
C ILE A 447 2.44 -11.71 26.89
N PRO A 448 2.95 -12.57 27.80
CA PRO A 448 2.14 -13.60 28.41
C PRO A 448 0.99 -13.00 29.22
N GLY A 449 -0.15 -13.68 29.26
CA GLY A 449 -1.29 -13.35 30.09
C GLY A 449 -1.42 -14.30 31.28
N ASP A 450 -2.08 -13.84 32.34
CA ASP A 450 -2.43 -14.70 33.49
C ASP A 450 -3.62 -15.62 33.14
N GLU A 451 -4.52 -15.15 32.28
CA GLU A 451 -5.69 -15.89 31.78
C GLU A 451 -5.80 -15.80 30.25
N PRO A 452 -6.52 -16.72 29.60
CA PRO A 452 -6.81 -16.61 28.18
C PRO A 452 -7.61 -15.35 27.87
N ASP A 453 -7.08 -14.47 27.00
CA ASP A 453 -7.82 -13.31 26.51
C ASP A 453 -9.14 -13.73 25.84
N ALA A 454 -10.23 -13.10 26.27
CA ALA A 454 -11.52 -13.24 25.64
C ALA A 454 -11.42 -12.91 24.13
N PRO A 455 -12.11 -13.65 23.25
CA PRO A 455 -12.11 -13.34 21.83
C PRO A 455 -12.78 -11.99 21.59
N ILE A 456 -11.98 -10.95 21.37
CA ILE A 456 -12.49 -9.65 20.92
C ILE A 456 -12.81 -9.78 19.44
N THR A 457 -14.07 -9.55 19.11
CA THR A 457 -14.53 -9.46 17.73
C THR A 457 -14.60 -8.00 17.32
N LEU A 458 -14.04 -7.66 16.15
CA LEU A 458 -14.26 -6.38 15.50
C LEU A 458 -15.66 -6.26 14.89
N LEU A 459 -16.46 -7.34 14.94
CA LEU A 459 -17.85 -7.34 14.49
C LEU A 459 -18.71 -6.64 15.55
N ALA A 460 -19.37 -5.54 15.17
CA ALA A 460 -20.28 -4.84 16.05
C ALA A 460 -21.38 -5.79 16.56
N SER A 461 -21.55 -5.89 17.88
CA SER A 461 -22.68 -6.57 18.49
C SER A 461 -23.92 -5.65 18.49
N GLY A 462 -25.10 -6.20 18.22
CA GLY A 462 -26.37 -5.52 18.47
C GLY A 462 -26.89 -4.54 17.42
N ARG A 463 -26.26 -4.38 16.25
CA ARG A 463 -26.87 -3.64 15.13
C ARG A 463 -27.76 -4.57 14.29
N GLU A 464 -29.00 -4.17 14.04
CA GLU A 464 -29.89 -4.82 13.08
C GLU A 464 -29.14 -5.06 11.76
N PHE A 465 -29.14 -6.30 11.27
CA PHE A 465 -28.44 -6.63 10.03
C PHE A 465 -29.08 -5.87 8.88
N ARG A 466 -28.36 -4.89 8.34
CA ARG A 466 -28.70 -4.21 7.09
C ARG A 466 -27.67 -4.60 6.05
N ARG A 467 -28.13 -5.16 4.92
CA ARG A 467 -27.27 -5.39 3.75
C ARG A 467 -26.75 -4.03 3.28
N ARG A 468 -25.48 -3.74 3.57
CA ARG A 468 -24.79 -2.56 3.04
C ARG A 468 -24.19 -2.92 1.69
N LEU A 469 -24.57 -2.20 0.64
CA LEU A 469 -23.84 -2.25 -0.61
C LEU A 469 -22.42 -1.68 -0.38
N PRO A 470 -21.41 -2.12 -1.16
CA PRO A 470 -20.11 -1.48 -1.14
C PRO A 470 -20.27 0.04 -1.33
N GLY A 471 -19.51 0.84 -0.57
CA GLY A 471 -19.57 2.29 -0.69
C GLY A 471 -19.17 2.76 -2.09
N SER A 472 -19.47 4.03 -2.40
CA SER A 472 -19.12 4.66 -3.67
C SER A 472 -17.62 4.53 -3.95
N LEU A 473 -17.29 3.93 -5.10
CA LEU A 473 -15.91 3.59 -5.48
C LEU A 473 -15.11 4.87 -5.74
N PRO A 474 -13.90 5.05 -5.16
CA PRO A 474 -13.04 6.18 -5.49
C PRO A 474 -12.73 6.23 -7.00
N ALA A 475 -12.78 7.42 -7.60
CA ALA A 475 -12.64 7.60 -9.05
C ALA A 475 -11.32 7.01 -9.59
N ARG A 476 -10.22 7.18 -8.85
CA ARG A 476 -8.90 6.62 -9.22
C ARG A 476 -8.84 5.10 -9.13
N ALA A 477 -9.55 4.50 -8.18
CA ALA A 477 -9.66 3.04 -8.10
C ALA A 477 -10.45 2.49 -9.29
N ALA A 478 -11.51 3.19 -9.71
CA ALA A 478 -12.27 2.88 -10.91
C ALA A 478 -11.41 3.00 -12.18
N ASP A 479 -10.63 4.08 -12.30
CA ASP A 479 -9.68 4.33 -13.38
C ASP A 479 -8.64 3.20 -13.49
N ASN A 480 -7.99 2.84 -12.37
CA ASN A 480 -7.05 1.73 -12.33
C ASN A 480 -7.70 0.40 -12.72
N LEU A 481 -8.94 0.12 -12.29
CA LEU A 481 -9.65 -1.12 -12.66
C LEU A 481 -9.98 -1.15 -14.15
N PHE A 482 -10.46 -0.04 -14.71
CA PHE A 482 -10.74 0.11 -16.13
C PHE A 482 -9.48 -0.12 -16.97
N TRP A 483 -8.38 0.56 -16.65
CA TRP A 483 -7.12 0.39 -17.37
C TRP A 483 -6.45 -0.95 -17.12
N LEU A 484 -6.63 -1.58 -15.96
CA LEU A 484 -6.17 -2.95 -15.75
C LEU A 484 -6.87 -3.91 -16.72
N GLY A 485 -8.18 -3.79 -16.88
CA GLY A 485 -8.94 -4.58 -17.85
C GLY A 485 -8.40 -4.43 -19.27
N ARG A 486 -8.07 -3.20 -19.68
CA ARG A 486 -7.44 -2.91 -20.99
C ARG A 486 -6.03 -3.50 -21.10
N ASN A 487 -5.17 -3.27 -20.11
CA ASN A 487 -3.77 -3.72 -20.18
C ASN A 487 -3.61 -5.25 -20.07
N ALA A 488 -4.46 -5.93 -19.29
CA ALA A 488 -4.51 -7.38 -19.26
C ALA A 488 -4.87 -7.94 -20.65
N GLU A 489 -5.85 -7.32 -21.32
CA GLU A 489 -6.25 -7.73 -22.67
C GLU A 489 -5.17 -7.42 -23.73
N ARG A 490 -4.49 -6.26 -23.65
CA ARG A 490 -3.33 -5.95 -24.50
C ARG A 490 -2.22 -6.99 -24.37
N THR A 491 -2.00 -7.48 -23.15
CA THR A 491 -1.02 -8.53 -22.88
C THR A 491 -1.46 -9.84 -23.55
N GLU A 492 -2.73 -10.24 -23.40
CA GLU A 492 -3.28 -11.42 -24.08
C GLU A 492 -3.14 -11.31 -25.61
N VAL A 493 -3.54 -10.18 -26.20
CA VAL A 493 -3.44 -9.93 -27.64
C VAL A 493 -2.00 -10.00 -28.14
N ALA A 494 -1.06 -9.38 -27.43
CA ALA A 494 0.35 -9.41 -27.79
C ALA A 494 0.92 -10.83 -27.77
N ILE A 495 0.59 -11.62 -26.75
CA ILE A 495 1.05 -13.02 -26.64
C ILE A 495 0.41 -13.89 -27.73
N ARG A 496 -0.88 -13.71 -28.04
CA ARG A 496 -1.55 -14.46 -29.12
C ARG A 496 -0.91 -14.18 -30.48
N LEU A 497 -0.68 -12.91 -30.81
CA LEU A 497 -0.01 -12.54 -32.05
C LEU A 497 1.44 -13.04 -32.09
N TRP A 498 2.14 -13.02 -30.96
CA TRP A 498 3.50 -13.57 -30.87
C TRP A 498 3.51 -15.09 -31.08
N ARG A 499 2.60 -15.84 -30.42
CA ARG A 499 2.45 -17.29 -30.62
C ARG A 499 2.18 -17.64 -32.08
N ALA A 500 1.24 -16.93 -32.70
CA ALA A 500 0.93 -17.10 -34.13
C ALA A 500 2.14 -16.83 -35.03
N ALA A 501 2.99 -15.85 -34.68
CA ALA A 501 4.22 -15.58 -35.42
C ALA A 501 5.29 -16.67 -35.25
N LEU A 502 5.37 -17.30 -34.07
CA LEU A 502 6.29 -18.41 -33.81
C LEU A 502 5.91 -19.66 -34.61
N GLU A 503 4.62 -19.99 -34.66
CA GLU A 503 4.11 -21.17 -35.38
C GLU A 503 4.40 -21.11 -36.89
N ARG A 504 4.59 -19.91 -37.46
CA ARG A 504 4.92 -19.69 -38.87
C ARG A 504 6.39 -19.40 -39.17
N GLY A 505 7.23 -19.22 -38.15
CA GLY A 505 8.64 -18.83 -38.31
C GLY A 505 9.54 -19.83 -39.05
N GLY A 506 8.99 -20.96 -39.53
CA GLY A 506 9.68 -21.96 -40.36
C GLY A 506 9.20 -22.02 -41.82
N GLU A 507 8.29 -21.14 -42.26
CA GLU A 507 7.81 -21.10 -43.65
C GLU A 507 8.70 -20.23 -44.55
N GLU A 508 9.02 -20.70 -45.77
CA GLU A 508 10.00 -20.06 -46.69
C GLU A 508 9.55 -18.71 -47.28
N ARG A 509 8.25 -18.36 -47.22
CA ARG A 509 7.72 -17.14 -47.85
C ARG A 509 6.78 -16.39 -46.92
N GLU A 510 7.17 -15.16 -46.60
CA GLU A 510 6.38 -14.25 -45.80
C GLU A 510 5.09 -13.82 -46.52
N THR A 511 3.94 -13.94 -45.86
CA THR A 511 2.64 -13.48 -46.38
C THR A 511 2.32 -12.04 -45.96
N GLY A 512 1.39 -11.38 -46.65
CA GLY A 512 0.91 -10.04 -46.25
C GLY A 512 0.32 -10.02 -44.83
N VAL A 513 -0.33 -11.11 -44.43
CA VAL A 513 -0.87 -11.29 -43.07
C VAL A 513 0.25 -11.35 -42.03
N ASP A 514 1.39 -11.97 -42.35
CA ASP A 514 2.54 -12.03 -41.45
C ASP A 514 3.17 -10.65 -41.26
N ALA A 515 3.26 -9.86 -42.33
CA ALA A 515 3.69 -8.46 -42.27
C ALA A 515 2.74 -7.63 -41.40
N ALA A 516 1.42 -7.77 -41.59
CA ALA A 516 0.40 -7.10 -40.79
C ALA A 516 0.50 -7.50 -39.30
N ARG A 517 0.67 -8.80 -39.00
CA ARG A 517 0.86 -9.31 -37.63
C ARG A 517 2.09 -8.68 -36.96
N ARG A 518 3.23 -8.61 -37.66
CA ARG A 518 4.44 -7.96 -37.13
C ARG A 518 4.26 -6.46 -36.94
N ALA A 519 3.54 -5.79 -37.84
CA ALA A 519 3.21 -4.37 -37.69
C ALA A 519 2.36 -4.13 -36.42
N ILE A 520 1.36 -4.98 -36.17
CA ILE A 520 0.53 -4.90 -34.95
C ILE A 520 1.39 -5.12 -33.70
N LEU A 521 2.22 -6.18 -33.66
CA LEU A 521 3.13 -6.45 -32.55
C LEU A 521 4.06 -5.26 -32.25
N THR A 522 4.62 -4.66 -33.30
CA THR A 522 5.52 -3.51 -33.19
C THR A 522 4.81 -2.29 -32.60
N ARG A 523 3.57 -1.99 -33.05
CA ARG A 523 2.74 -0.91 -32.49
C ARG A 523 2.37 -1.14 -31.02
N SER A 524 2.22 -2.41 -30.62
CA SER A 524 2.00 -2.80 -29.21
C SER A 524 3.28 -2.76 -28.36
N GLY A 525 4.42 -2.34 -28.92
CA GLY A 525 5.71 -2.27 -28.21
C GLY A 525 6.46 -3.60 -28.14
N VAL A 526 6.02 -4.63 -28.88
CA VAL A 526 6.67 -5.94 -28.99
C VAL A 526 7.46 -5.99 -30.31
N GLY A 527 8.68 -5.48 -30.27
CA GLY A 527 9.57 -5.45 -31.43
C GLY A 527 10.13 -6.82 -31.80
N ALA A 528 10.33 -7.07 -33.09
CA ALA A 528 10.85 -8.34 -33.61
C ALA A 528 12.24 -8.70 -33.08
N ALA A 529 13.10 -7.71 -32.81
CA ALA A 529 14.45 -7.93 -32.30
C ALA A 529 14.50 -8.35 -30.81
N ALA A 530 13.48 -7.99 -30.03
CA ALA A 530 13.44 -8.26 -28.59
C ALA A 530 12.00 -8.52 -28.08
N PRO A 531 11.33 -9.57 -28.57
CA PRO A 531 9.91 -9.82 -28.30
C PRO A 531 9.65 -10.05 -26.80
N LEU A 532 10.51 -10.81 -26.11
CA LEU A 532 10.37 -11.06 -24.67
C LEU A 532 10.44 -9.77 -23.83
N ALA A 533 11.28 -8.81 -24.23
CA ALA A 533 11.39 -7.52 -23.54
C ALA A 533 10.13 -6.66 -23.73
N GLY A 534 9.54 -6.70 -24.93
CA GLY A 534 8.27 -6.04 -25.22
C GLY A 534 7.10 -6.66 -24.45
N LEU A 535 6.97 -7.99 -24.50
CA LEU A 535 5.93 -8.73 -23.77
C LEU A 535 6.03 -8.47 -22.26
N HIS A 536 7.24 -8.51 -21.71
CA HIS A 536 7.49 -8.18 -20.31
C HIS A 536 7.02 -6.75 -19.98
N ARG A 537 7.26 -5.76 -20.87
CA ARG A 537 6.82 -4.37 -20.65
C ARG A 537 5.29 -4.26 -20.58
N VAL A 538 4.58 -4.91 -21.49
CA VAL A 538 3.10 -4.89 -21.53
C VAL A 538 2.52 -5.62 -20.32
N ALA A 539 3.05 -6.81 -19.97
CA ALA A 539 2.63 -7.56 -18.79
C ALA A 539 2.91 -6.79 -17.48
N ARG A 540 4.08 -6.16 -17.38
CA ARG A 540 4.45 -5.36 -16.21
C ARG A 540 3.56 -4.13 -16.06
N ALA A 541 3.14 -3.48 -17.14
CA ALA A 541 2.18 -2.38 -17.06
C ALA A 541 0.85 -2.82 -16.43
N ALA A 542 0.34 -4.00 -16.78
CA ALA A 542 -0.86 -4.56 -16.14
C ALA A 542 -0.62 -4.86 -14.64
N LEU A 543 0.50 -5.49 -14.30
CA LEU A 543 0.85 -5.80 -12.90
C LEU A 543 1.07 -4.53 -12.05
N ASP A 544 1.68 -3.50 -12.61
CA ASP A 544 1.91 -2.22 -11.94
C ASP A 544 0.59 -1.50 -11.62
N ILE A 545 -0.38 -1.52 -12.54
CA ILE A 545 -1.73 -0.98 -12.30
C ILE A 545 -2.43 -1.82 -11.22
N ALA A 546 -2.40 -3.15 -11.33
CA ALA A 546 -3.00 -4.04 -10.33
C ALA A 546 -2.38 -3.84 -8.94
N SER A 547 -1.08 -3.52 -8.85
CA SER A 547 -0.38 -3.28 -7.58
C SER A 547 -1.00 -2.12 -6.79
N ARG A 548 -1.54 -1.11 -7.49
CA ARG A 548 -2.16 0.09 -6.88
C ARG A 548 -3.49 -0.22 -6.21
N ILE A 549 -4.16 -1.29 -6.64
CA ILE A 549 -5.49 -1.74 -6.22
C ILE A 549 -5.44 -3.19 -5.72
N ARG A 550 -4.31 -3.60 -5.13
CA ARG A 550 -4.06 -4.97 -4.67
C ARG A 550 -5.11 -5.46 -3.67
N ASP A 551 -5.64 -4.56 -2.86
CA ASP A 551 -6.70 -4.82 -1.88
C ASP A 551 -8.04 -5.27 -2.50
N ARG A 552 -8.18 -5.18 -3.83
CA ARG A 552 -9.40 -5.51 -4.58
C ARG A 552 -9.38 -6.90 -5.22
N PHE A 553 -8.26 -7.61 -5.16
CA PHE A 553 -8.10 -8.93 -5.76
C PHE A 553 -7.96 -10.00 -4.69
N SER A 554 -8.41 -11.21 -5.01
CA SER A 554 -7.99 -12.38 -4.23
C SER A 554 -6.47 -12.56 -4.35
N PRO A 555 -5.81 -13.15 -3.34
CA PRO A 555 -4.40 -13.50 -3.43
C PRO A 555 -4.07 -14.32 -4.68
N ASP A 556 -4.97 -15.22 -5.08
CA ASP A 556 -4.80 -16.07 -6.27
C ASP A 556 -4.88 -15.29 -7.58
N ALA A 557 -5.82 -14.34 -7.70
CA ALA A 557 -5.91 -13.49 -8.89
C ALA A 557 -4.66 -12.64 -9.04
N TRP A 558 -4.19 -12.05 -7.94
CA TRP A 558 -2.92 -11.32 -7.91
C TRP A 558 -1.74 -12.20 -8.33
N ARG A 559 -1.64 -13.42 -7.76
CA ARG A 559 -0.57 -14.37 -8.07
C ARG A 559 -0.57 -14.77 -9.55
N ALA A 560 -1.74 -15.05 -10.13
CA ALA A 560 -1.85 -15.42 -11.54
C ALA A 560 -1.28 -14.34 -12.47
N LEU A 561 -1.49 -13.06 -12.17
CA LEU A 561 -0.93 -11.94 -12.93
C LEU A 561 0.57 -11.76 -12.67
N ALA A 562 1.02 -11.91 -11.42
CA ALA A 562 2.45 -11.83 -11.07
C ALA A 562 3.27 -12.93 -11.76
N GLU A 563 2.76 -14.16 -11.79
CA GLU A 563 3.41 -15.30 -12.45
C GLU A 563 3.62 -15.06 -13.96
N VAL A 564 2.76 -14.28 -14.64
CA VAL A 564 3.00 -13.90 -16.05
C VAL A 564 4.31 -13.13 -16.20
N VAL A 565 4.57 -12.18 -15.29
CA VAL A 565 5.80 -11.38 -15.32
C VAL A 565 7.01 -12.21 -14.90
N GLU A 566 6.88 -13.07 -13.88
CA GLU A 566 7.94 -13.97 -13.43
C GLU A 566 8.39 -14.93 -14.54
N LEU A 567 7.44 -15.53 -15.26
CA LEU A 567 7.74 -16.41 -16.40
C LEU A 567 8.49 -15.68 -17.52
N LEU A 568 8.16 -14.41 -17.76
CA LEU A 568 8.86 -13.59 -18.74
C LEU A 568 10.26 -13.19 -18.26
N ASP A 569 10.45 -12.93 -16.97
CA ASP A 569 11.76 -12.64 -16.38
C ASP A 569 12.68 -13.86 -16.38
N GLU A 570 12.15 -15.06 -16.14
CA GLU A 570 12.86 -16.34 -16.32
C GLU A 570 13.28 -16.55 -17.77
N ALA A 571 12.35 -16.43 -18.71
CA ALA A 571 12.64 -16.62 -20.14
C ALA A 571 13.64 -15.60 -20.69
N ARG A 572 13.66 -14.38 -20.14
CA ARG A 572 14.66 -13.35 -20.51
C ARG A 572 16.05 -13.67 -20.00
N ARG A 573 16.17 -14.35 -18.86
CA ARG A 573 17.47 -14.77 -18.30
C ARG A 573 18.07 -15.94 -19.06
N ASP A 574 17.25 -16.84 -19.57
CA ASP A 574 17.66 -18.01 -20.36
C ASP A 574 17.01 -18.03 -21.75
N SER A 575 17.18 -16.95 -22.50
CA SER A 575 16.51 -16.77 -23.80
C SER A 575 17.00 -17.73 -24.89
N ALA A 576 18.17 -18.36 -24.70
CA ALA A 576 18.76 -19.26 -25.68
C ALA A 576 18.13 -20.67 -25.68
N HIS A 577 17.60 -21.12 -24.53
CA HIS A 577 17.00 -22.45 -24.36
C HIS A 577 15.49 -22.42 -24.14
N ALA A 578 14.89 -21.23 -24.11
CA ALA A 578 13.45 -21.07 -23.88
C ALA A 578 12.64 -21.61 -25.07
N ASP A 579 11.81 -22.63 -24.83
CA ASP A 579 10.73 -22.98 -25.74
C ASP A 579 9.67 -21.88 -25.72
N HIS A 580 9.78 -20.97 -26.69
CA HIS A 580 8.90 -19.81 -26.82
C HIS A 580 7.44 -20.17 -27.07
N ALA A 581 7.16 -21.28 -27.78
CA ALA A 581 5.79 -21.71 -28.05
C ALA A 581 5.14 -22.26 -26.78
N ALA A 582 5.85 -23.11 -26.03
CA ALA A 582 5.39 -23.58 -24.73
C ALA A 582 5.22 -22.43 -23.72
N LEU A 583 6.14 -21.46 -23.71
CA LEU A 583 6.03 -20.25 -22.89
C LEU A 583 4.75 -19.47 -23.20
N ALA A 584 4.47 -19.20 -24.49
CA ALA A 584 3.25 -18.49 -24.88
C ALA A 584 1.97 -19.20 -24.39
N GLY A 585 1.93 -20.54 -24.47
CA GLY A 585 0.82 -21.35 -23.93
C GLY A 585 0.65 -21.19 -22.42
N ARG A 586 1.75 -21.23 -21.66
CA ARG A 586 1.73 -21.02 -20.20
C ARG A 586 1.24 -19.61 -19.84
N LEU A 587 1.74 -18.58 -20.52
CA LEU A 587 1.33 -17.19 -20.28
C LEU A 587 -0.17 -16.98 -20.54
N LEU A 588 -0.70 -17.51 -21.66
CA LEU A 588 -2.14 -17.43 -21.97
C LEU A 588 -2.99 -18.17 -20.93
N THR A 589 -2.51 -19.31 -20.45
CA THR A 589 -3.19 -20.07 -19.38
C THR A 589 -3.27 -19.25 -18.08
N ARG A 590 -2.19 -18.52 -17.73
CA ARG A 590 -2.19 -17.65 -16.55
C ARG A 590 -3.10 -16.43 -16.69
N LEU A 591 -3.13 -15.79 -17.86
CA LEU A 591 -4.05 -14.69 -18.14
C LEU A 591 -5.53 -15.13 -18.14
N ALA A 592 -5.81 -16.32 -18.68
CA ALA A 592 -7.13 -16.92 -18.59
C ALA A 592 -7.51 -17.23 -17.13
N GLY A 593 -6.56 -17.75 -16.33
CA GLY A 593 -6.72 -17.96 -14.90
C GLY A 593 -7.03 -16.67 -14.14
N PHE A 594 -6.28 -15.58 -14.41
CA PHE A 594 -6.58 -14.27 -13.85
C PHE A 594 -8.00 -13.81 -14.20
N SER A 595 -8.39 -13.92 -15.47
CA SER A 595 -9.74 -13.53 -15.92
C SER A 595 -10.83 -14.36 -15.24
N GLY A 596 -10.66 -15.68 -15.13
CA GLY A 596 -11.60 -16.56 -14.45
C GLY A 596 -11.73 -16.23 -12.96
N LEU A 597 -10.61 -16.02 -12.27
CA LEU A 597 -10.59 -15.65 -10.86
C LEU A 597 -11.25 -14.29 -10.60
N VAL A 598 -11.13 -13.34 -11.53
CA VAL A 598 -11.86 -12.06 -11.45
C VAL A 598 -13.36 -12.28 -11.63
N GLU A 599 -13.81 -13.15 -12.53
CA GLU A 599 -15.23 -13.43 -12.71
C GLU A 599 -15.86 -14.17 -11.53
N GLU A 600 -15.12 -15.08 -10.90
CA GLU A 600 -15.62 -15.94 -9.82
C GLU A 600 -15.51 -15.30 -8.43
N ASN A 601 -14.40 -14.59 -8.14
CA ASN A 601 -14.08 -14.15 -6.77
C ASN A 601 -14.25 -12.65 -6.54
N MET A 602 -14.36 -11.83 -7.59
CA MET A 602 -14.56 -10.39 -7.42
C MET A 602 -16.05 -10.08 -7.25
N TYR A 603 -16.41 -9.36 -6.19
CA TYR A 603 -17.80 -8.94 -5.98
C TYR A 603 -18.28 -8.05 -7.14
N GLN A 604 -19.38 -8.46 -7.81
CA GLN A 604 -19.89 -7.84 -9.03
C GLN A 604 -20.63 -6.52 -8.75
N PHE A 605 -19.86 -5.47 -8.46
CA PHE A 605 -20.32 -4.10 -8.27
C PHE A 605 -19.54 -3.14 -9.18
N ALA A 606 -19.54 -1.84 -8.86
CA ALA A 606 -18.89 -0.80 -9.68
C ALA A 606 -17.46 -1.18 -10.11
N GLY A 607 -16.62 -1.66 -9.20
CA GLY A 607 -15.22 -2.00 -9.51
C GLY A 607 -15.08 -3.10 -10.56
N TRP A 608 -15.84 -4.19 -10.43
CA TRP A 608 -15.87 -5.26 -11.42
C TRP A 608 -16.40 -4.72 -12.75
N ARG A 609 -17.46 -3.90 -12.75
CA ARG A 609 -18.03 -3.31 -13.98
C ARG A 609 -17.03 -2.46 -14.76
N PHE A 610 -16.24 -1.62 -14.09
CA PHE A 610 -15.20 -0.83 -14.77
C PHE A 610 -14.12 -1.71 -15.39
N LEU A 611 -13.63 -2.73 -14.66
CA LEU A 611 -12.68 -3.70 -15.20
C LEU A 611 -13.22 -4.43 -16.43
N GLN A 612 -14.48 -4.87 -16.35
CA GLN A 612 -15.17 -5.51 -17.46
C GLN A 612 -15.31 -4.59 -18.65
N CYS A 613 -15.74 -3.33 -18.47
CA CYS A 613 -15.84 -2.35 -19.55
C CYS A 613 -14.49 -2.19 -20.24
N GLY A 614 -13.40 -1.99 -19.48
CA GLY A 614 -12.06 -1.88 -20.03
C GLY A 614 -11.67 -3.10 -20.88
N ARG A 615 -11.85 -4.32 -20.34
CA ARG A 615 -11.53 -5.56 -21.05
C ARG A 615 -12.33 -5.73 -22.33
N ARG A 616 -13.65 -5.50 -22.29
CA ARG A 616 -14.54 -5.69 -23.44
C ARG A 616 -14.27 -4.68 -24.55
N ILE A 617 -14.05 -3.40 -24.19
CA ILE A 617 -13.71 -2.35 -25.15
C ILE A 617 -12.36 -2.64 -25.80
N GLU A 618 -11.33 -2.98 -25.02
CA GLU A 618 -10.01 -3.30 -25.58
C GLU A 618 -10.05 -4.54 -26.49
N ARG A 619 -10.75 -5.61 -26.06
CA ARG A 619 -10.89 -6.82 -26.88
C ARG A 619 -11.60 -6.53 -28.20
N GLY A 620 -12.69 -5.76 -28.16
CA GLY A 620 -13.43 -5.35 -29.35
C GLY A 620 -12.56 -4.49 -30.28
N GLU A 621 -11.82 -3.54 -29.72
CA GLU A 621 -10.94 -2.63 -30.46
C GLU A 621 -9.79 -3.38 -31.13
N ALA A 622 -9.11 -4.24 -30.37
CA ALA A 622 -8.00 -5.05 -30.85
C ALA A 622 -8.45 -6.04 -31.93
N THR A 623 -9.62 -6.66 -31.75
CA THR A 623 -10.20 -7.57 -32.74
C THR A 623 -10.56 -6.83 -34.02
N ALA A 624 -11.30 -5.72 -33.94
CA ALA A 624 -11.66 -4.93 -35.12
C ALA A 624 -10.41 -4.42 -35.85
N SER A 625 -9.40 -3.92 -35.12
CA SER A 625 -8.17 -3.40 -35.71
C SER A 625 -7.33 -4.50 -36.36
N ALA A 626 -7.11 -5.63 -35.68
CA ALA A 626 -6.34 -6.74 -36.25
C ALA A 626 -7.03 -7.33 -37.49
N CYS A 627 -8.35 -7.48 -37.44
CA CYS A 627 -9.12 -7.98 -38.57
C CYS A 627 -9.08 -7.00 -39.76
N ALA A 628 -9.14 -5.70 -39.51
CA ALA A 628 -9.00 -4.68 -40.56
C ALA A 628 -7.65 -4.79 -41.28
N GLU A 629 -6.56 -4.94 -40.53
CA GLU A 629 -5.20 -5.05 -41.06
C GLU A 629 -5.01 -6.36 -41.85
N PHE A 630 -5.53 -7.49 -41.36
CA PHE A 630 -5.46 -8.78 -42.08
C PHE A 630 -6.27 -8.75 -43.37
N LEU A 631 -7.48 -8.16 -43.35
CA LEU A 631 -8.29 -8.00 -44.57
C LEU A 631 -7.64 -7.03 -45.57
N ALA A 632 -7.03 -5.94 -45.09
CA ALA A 632 -6.32 -4.98 -45.94
C ALA A 632 -5.06 -5.58 -46.57
N ALA A 633 -4.36 -6.48 -45.86
CA ALA A 633 -3.19 -7.17 -46.40
C ALA A 633 -3.55 -8.13 -47.55
N GLY A 634 -4.75 -8.72 -47.52
CA GLY A 634 -5.23 -9.64 -48.55
C GLY A 634 -4.38 -10.91 -48.71
N GLY A 635 -4.63 -11.66 -49.78
CA GLY A 635 -3.90 -12.89 -50.11
C GLY A 635 -4.43 -14.15 -49.41
N GLY A 636 -3.74 -15.28 -49.61
CA GLY A 636 -4.09 -16.55 -48.98
C GLY A 636 -3.74 -16.55 -47.48
N GLY A 637 -4.57 -17.18 -46.65
CA GLY A 637 -4.34 -17.29 -45.20
C GLY A 637 -5.04 -16.25 -44.33
N VAL A 638 -5.75 -15.28 -44.92
CA VAL A 638 -6.45 -14.20 -44.18
C VAL A 638 -7.52 -14.77 -43.25
N PHE A 639 -8.37 -15.66 -43.75
CA PHE A 639 -9.48 -16.22 -42.98
C PHE A 639 -8.99 -17.18 -41.88
N GLU A 640 -7.93 -17.94 -42.15
CA GLU A 640 -7.23 -18.74 -41.15
C GLU A 640 -6.71 -17.86 -40.01
N ALA A 641 -6.07 -16.74 -40.34
CA ALA A 641 -5.53 -15.81 -39.36
C ALA A 641 -6.63 -15.13 -38.52
N LEU A 642 -7.78 -14.79 -39.13
CA LEU A 642 -8.94 -14.29 -38.40
C LEU A 642 -9.47 -15.32 -37.39
N LEU A 643 -9.65 -16.58 -37.84
CA LEU A 643 -10.12 -17.66 -36.99
C LEU A 643 -9.12 -18.01 -35.87
N GLU A 644 -7.82 -17.92 -36.15
CA GLU A 644 -6.76 -18.13 -35.17
C GLU A 644 -6.73 -17.01 -34.12
N PHE A 645 -6.76 -15.75 -34.56
CA PHE A 645 -6.74 -14.59 -33.67
C PHE A 645 -7.95 -14.57 -32.73
N THR A 646 -9.13 -14.88 -33.26
CA THR A 646 -10.39 -14.94 -32.50
C THR A 646 -10.62 -16.28 -31.80
N ASP A 647 -9.66 -17.20 -31.81
CA ASP A 647 -9.75 -18.52 -31.17
C ASP A 647 -11.01 -19.32 -31.59
N SER A 648 -11.45 -19.14 -32.83
CA SER A 648 -12.74 -19.59 -33.34
C SER A 648 -12.64 -20.76 -34.34
N ARG A 649 -11.43 -21.32 -34.56
CA ARG A 649 -11.19 -22.45 -35.48
C ARG A 649 -12.05 -23.68 -35.17
N LEU A 650 -12.15 -24.07 -33.89
CA LEU A 650 -12.95 -25.22 -33.49
C LEU A 650 -14.45 -24.97 -33.68
N THR A 651 -14.92 -23.78 -33.30
CA THR A 651 -16.32 -23.36 -33.48
C THR A 651 -16.71 -23.31 -34.95
N TYR A 652 -15.83 -22.78 -35.80
CA TYR A 652 -16.05 -22.72 -37.25
C TYR A 652 -16.19 -24.13 -37.83
N ARG A 653 -15.25 -25.03 -37.54
CA ARG A 653 -15.27 -26.43 -38.02
C ARG A 653 -16.51 -27.22 -37.59
N ARG A 654 -17.13 -26.83 -36.47
CA ARG A 654 -18.37 -27.47 -35.97
C ARG A 654 -19.63 -26.91 -36.64
N ARG A 655 -19.63 -25.62 -37.00
CA ARG A 655 -20.83 -24.90 -37.47
C ARG A 655 -20.90 -24.77 -39.00
N PHE A 656 -19.76 -24.74 -39.67
CA PHE A 656 -19.64 -24.54 -41.11
C PHE A 656 -18.85 -25.69 -41.76
N SER A 657 -18.82 -25.70 -43.10
CA SER A 657 -18.06 -26.67 -43.88
C SER A 657 -16.54 -26.58 -43.66
N VAL A 658 -15.80 -27.59 -44.12
CA VAL A 658 -14.32 -27.60 -44.07
C VAL A 658 -13.72 -26.46 -44.90
N GLU A 659 -14.39 -26.03 -45.97
CA GLU A 659 -13.97 -24.89 -46.78
C GLU A 659 -14.23 -23.55 -46.07
N LEU A 660 -13.24 -22.65 -46.14
CA LEU A 660 -13.33 -21.30 -45.58
C LEU A 660 -14.03 -20.36 -46.56
N GLN A 661 -15.21 -19.87 -46.19
CA GLN A 661 -15.91 -18.83 -46.94
C GLN A 661 -15.84 -17.50 -46.20
N ALA A 662 -15.52 -16.43 -46.93
CA ALA A 662 -15.36 -15.09 -46.38
C ALA A 662 -16.53 -14.67 -45.49
N GLU A 663 -17.76 -14.84 -45.98
CA GLU A 663 -18.97 -14.42 -45.27
C GLU A 663 -19.14 -15.15 -43.94
N SER A 664 -18.96 -16.48 -43.92
CA SER A 664 -19.09 -17.28 -42.69
C SER A 664 -18.00 -17.01 -41.66
N VAL A 665 -16.79 -16.67 -42.10
CA VAL A 665 -15.68 -16.32 -41.20
C VAL A 665 -15.90 -14.92 -40.63
N LEU A 666 -16.29 -13.95 -41.46
CA LEU A 666 -16.60 -12.59 -41.02
C LEU A 666 -17.82 -12.58 -40.08
N ASP A 667 -18.86 -13.37 -40.36
CA ASP A 667 -19.99 -13.56 -39.45
C ASP A 667 -19.51 -14.06 -38.09
N LEU A 668 -18.85 -15.23 -38.04
CA LEU A 668 -18.42 -15.84 -36.79
C LEU A 668 -17.45 -14.97 -35.97
N CYS A 669 -16.47 -14.35 -36.65
CA CYS A 669 -15.41 -13.60 -35.98
C CYS A 669 -15.82 -12.19 -35.59
N LEU A 670 -16.83 -11.58 -36.23
CA LEU A 670 -17.11 -10.16 -36.07
C LEU A 670 -18.57 -9.87 -35.70
N LEU A 671 -19.54 -10.56 -36.33
CA LEU A 671 -20.97 -10.24 -36.21
C LEU A 671 -21.76 -11.20 -35.29
N ASP A 672 -21.25 -12.40 -35.02
CA ASP A 672 -21.96 -13.43 -34.26
C ASP A 672 -22.19 -13.00 -32.79
N PRO A 673 -23.44 -12.78 -32.35
CA PRO A 673 -23.73 -12.29 -31.01
C PRO A 673 -23.54 -13.35 -29.91
N LEU A 674 -23.28 -14.62 -30.27
CA LEU A 674 -23.08 -15.73 -29.34
C LEU A 674 -21.61 -16.09 -29.15
N ASN A 675 -20.73 -15.65 -30.05
CA ASN A 675 -19.30 -15.91 -29.95
C ASN A 675 -18.61 -14.92 -28.99
N PRO A 676 -18.09 -15.34 -27.81
CA PRO A 676 -17.47 -14.44 -26.83
C PRO A 676 -16.18 -13.76 -27.31
N ARG A 677 -15.72 -14.05 -28.53
CA ARG A 677 -14.57 -13.45 -29.19
C ARG A 677 -14.97 -12.48 -30.31
N SER A 678 -16.23 -12.47 -30.74
CA SER A 678 -16.69 -11.54 -31.76
C SER A 678 -16.78 -10.11 -31.26
N VAL A 679 -16.72 -9.17 -32.20
CA VAL A 679 -16.86 -7.74 -31.92
C VAL A 679 -18.29 -7.41 -31.50
N ALA A 680 -19.30 -7.97 -32.17
CA ALA A 680 -20.71 -7.85 -31.80
C ALA A 680 -20.98 -8.29 -30.35
N TYR A 681 -20.45 -9.46 -29.94
CA TYR A 681 -20.57 -9.90 -28.56
C TYR A 681 -19.91 -8.92 -27.58
N GLN A 682 -18.68 -8.46 -27.87
CA GLN A 682 -17.98 -7.52 -26.97
C GLN A 682 -18.77 -6.23 -26.78
N VAL A 683 -19.30 -5.66 -27.86
CA VAL A 683 -20.08 -4.42 -27.82
C VAL A 683 -21.39 -4.63 -27.05
N ALA A 684 -22.11 -5.72 -27.32
CA ALA A 684 -23.35 -6.03 -26.61
C ALA A 684 -23.10 -6.27 -25.11
N ALA A 685 -22.02 -6.99 -24.76
CA ALA A 685 -21.64 -7.22 -23.38
C ALA A 685 -21.19 -5.93 -22.67
N ALA A 686 -20.36 -5.11 -23.32
CA ALA A 686 -19.94 -3.81 -22.79
C ALA A 686 -21.15 -2.89 -22.57
N ARG A 687 -22.11 -2.85 -23.50
CA ARG A 687 -23.35 -2.08 -23.36
C ARG A 687 -24.16 -2.51 -22.13
N ARG A 688 -24.32 -3.82 -21.91
CA ARG A 688 -25.02 -4.35 -20.72
C ARG A 688 -24.30 -3.95 -19.44
N THR A 689 -22.99 -4.13 -19.37
CA THR A 689 -22.19 -3.73 -18.21
C THR A 689 -22.24 -2.23 -17.95
N MET A 690 -22.20 -1.42 -19.02
CA MET A 690 -22.26 0.04 -18.94
C MET A 690 -23.61 0.53 -18.40
N ALA A 691 -24.71 -0.17 -18.68
CA ALA A 691 -26.04 0.23 -18.20
C ALA A 691 -26.16 0.22 -16.66
N ASP A 692 -25.34 -0.60 -15.99
CA ASP A 692 -25.30 -0.70 -14.52
C ASP A 692 -24.16 0.14 -13.90
N LEU A 693 -23.52 1.01 -14.68
CA LEU A 693 -22.52 1.92 -14.11
C LEU A 693 -23.18 2.98 -13.21
N PRO A 694 -22.44 3.50 -12.22
CA PRO A 694 -23.00 4.43 -11.24
C PRO A 694 -23.44 5.75 -11.89
N GLY A 695 -24.49 6.38 -11.36
CA GLY A 695 -25.08 7.59 -11.94
C GLY A 695 -25.85 7.39 -13.25
N ILE A 696 -26.23 6.15 -13.58
CA ILE A 696 -27.20 5.85 -14.64
C ILE A 696 -28.51 5.42 -13.98
N HIS A 697 -29.58 6.17 -14.28
CA HIS A 697 -30.90 5.92 -13.70
C HIS A 697 -31.93 5.59 -14.78
N ALA A 698 -32.81 4.63 -14.46
CA ALA A 698 -33.89 4.25 -15.36
C ALA A 698 -34.83 5.44 -15.61
N GLY A 699 -35.13 5.71 -16.88
CA GLY A 699 -35.99 6.83 -17.29
C GLY A 699 -35.25 8.11 -17.66
N GLU A 700 -33.95 8.21 -17.38
CA GLU A 700 -33.14 9.35 -17.81
C GLU A 700 -32.64 9.20 -19.25
N SER A 701 -32.30 10.34 -19.87
CA SER A 701 -31.65 10.33 -21.18
C SER A 701 -30.27 9.70 -21.10
N LEU A 702 -29.92 8.86 -22.08
CA LEU A 702 -28.60 8.25 -22.17
C LEU A 702 -27.50 9.31 -22.21
N ASP A 703 -26.42 9.09 -21.45
CA ASP A 703 -25.20 9.90 -21.53
C ASP A 703 -24.47 9.69 -22.88
N SER A 704 -23.39 10.45 -23.10
CA SER A 704 -22.62 10.41 -24.35
C SER A 704 -22.01 9.04 -24.65
N ALA A 705 -21.44 8.36 -23.64
CA ALA A 705 -20.82 7.04 -23.81
C ALA A 705 -21.90 5.98 -24.08
N ALA A 706 -22.99 5.99 -23.31
CA ALA A 706 -24.12 5.09 -23.50
C ALA A 706 -24.81 5.28 -24.86
N ARG A 707 -24.95 6.53 -25.34
CA ARG A 707 -25.45 6.82 -26.71
C ARG A 707 -24.52 6.26 -27.77
N ARG A 708 -23.20 6.45 -27.62
CA ARG A 708 -22.20 6.01 -28.60
C ARG A 708 -22.20 4.49 -28.72
N ILE A 709 -22.17 3.77 -27.60
CA ILE A 709 -22.18 2.30 -27.61
C ILE A 709 -23.52 1.72 -28.09
N ALA A 710 -24.64 2.36 -27.78
CA ALA A 710 -25.95 1.93 -28.30
C ALA A 710 -26.01 2.03 -29.84
N ARG A 711 -25.49 3.12 -30.43
CA ARG A 711 -25.42 3.29 -31.89
C ARG A 711 -24.49 2.26 -32.54
N LEU A 712 -23.33 2.01 -31.93
CA LEU A 712 -22.39 1.00 -32.40
C LEU A 712 -23.00 -0.41 -32.35
N ASN A 713 -23.70 -0.74 -31.26
CA ASN A 713 -24.39 -2.01 -31.10
C ASN A 713 -25.42 -2.25 -32.21
N VAL A 714 -26.26 -1.25 -32.50
CA VAL A 714 -27.24 -1.33 -33.60
C VAL A 714 -26.54 -1.53 -34.94
N ARG A 715 -25.47 -0.79 -35.22
CA ARG A 715 -24.70 -0.95 -36.47
C ARG A 715 -24.20 -2.38 -36.65
N LEU A 716 -23.69 -3.01 -35.59
CA LEU A 716 -23.17 -4.38 -35.65
C LEU A 716 -24.30 -5.41 -35.76
N GLU A 717 -25.41 -5.21 -35.06
CA GLU A 717 -26.58 -6.11 -35.10
C GLU A 717 -27.28 -6.10 -36.47
N THR A 718 -27.23 -4.99 -37.20
CA THR A 718 -27.86 -4.86 -38.53
C THR A 718 -26.90 -5.11 -39.69
N ALA A 719 -25.60 -5.23 -39.44
CA ALA A 719 -24.60 -5.42 -40.48
C ALA A 719 -24.70 -6.81 -41.09
N VAL A 720 -24.41 -6.92 -42.39
CA VAL A 720 -24.23 -8.22 -43.07
C VAL A 720 -22.75 -8.44 -43.40
N PRO A 721 -22.28 -9.69 -43.54
CA PRO A 721 -20.85 -9.96 -43.78
C PRO A 721 -20.26 -9.22 -44.99
N ALA A 722 -21.04 -8.98 -46.04
CA ALA A 722 -20.61 -8.24 -47.22
C ALA A 722 -20.26 -6.76 -46.95
N GLU A 723 -20.79 -6.16 -45.88
CA GLU A 723 -20.50 -4.77 -45.47
C GLU A 723 -19.21 -4.66 -44.65
N VAL A 724 -18.67 -5.79 -44.18
CA VAL A 724 -17.52 -5.86 -43.29
C VAL A 724 -16.21 -5.67 -44.07
N THR A 725 -15.90 -4.41 -44.33
CA THR A 725 -14.67 -3.96 -45.00
C THR A 725 -13.62 -3.50 -43.98
N PRO A 726 -12.33 -3.34 -44.38
CA PRO A 726 -11.34 -2.71 -43.51
C PRO A 726 -11.79 -1.33 -43.00
N ALA A 727 -12.41 -0.51 -43.86
CA ALA A 727 -12.92 0.81 -43.47
C ALA A 727 -14.05 0.73 -42.42
N PHE A 728 -14.95 -0.25 -42.55
CA PHE A 728 -15.97 -0.53 -41.53
C PHE A 728 -15.33 -0.85 -40.18
N LEU A 729 -14.33 -1.74 -40.18
CA LEU A 729 -13.66 -2.19 -38.96
C LEU A 729 -12.78 -1.10 -38.31
N TYR A 730 -12.08 -0.29 -39.09
CA TYR A 730 -11.37 0.87 -38.56
C TYR A 730 -12.32 1.86 -37.88
N ARG A 731 -13.53 2.03 -38.42
CA ARG A 731 -14.54 2.87 -37.79
C ARG A 731 -15.10 2.25 -36.51
N VAL A 732 -15.32 0.94 -36.47
CA VAL A 732 -15.70 0.24 -35.23
C VAL A 732 -14.63 0.39 -34.16
N ALA A 733 -13.35 0.23 -34.51
CA ALA A 733 -12.23 0.44 -33.59
C ALA A 733 -12.17 1.89 -33.08
N ALA A 734 -12.41 2.87 -33.96
CA ALA A 734 -12.48 4.29 -33.57
C ALA A 734 -13.66 4.56 -32.63
N ASP A 735 -14.86 4.03 -32.93
CA ASP A 735 -16.03 4.18 -32.06
C ASP A 735 -15.77 3.61 -30.65
N LEU A 736 -15.03 2.50 -30.53
CA LEU A 736 -14.63 1.91 -29.24
C LEU A 736 -13.60 2.77 -28.48
N ARG A 737 -12.65 3.41 -29.18
CA ARG A 737 -11.74 4.39 -28.56
C ARG A 737 -12.51 5.59 -28.02
N ASP A 738 -13.42 6.15 -28.82
CA ASP A 738 -14.25 7.28 -28.37
C ASP A 738 -15.05 6.92 -27.12
N ILE A 739 -15.58 5.69 -27.02
CA ILE A 739 -16.31 5.23 -25.83
C ILE A 739 -15.38 5.16 -24.61
N SER A 740 -14.14 4.70 -24.78
CA SER A 740 -13.13 4.68 -23.73
C SER A 740 -12.82 6.09 -23.21
N ASP A 741 -12.69 7.05 -24.11
CA ASP A 741 -12.40 8.45 -23.76
C ASP A 741 -13.58 9.09 -23.02
N LEU A 742 -14.80 8.90 -23.53
CA LEU A 742 -16.03 9.40 -22.88
C LEU A 742 -16.26 8.81 -21.48
N LEU A 743 -15.93 7.53 -21.26
CA LEU A 743 -15.97 6.93 -19.93
C LEU A 743 -14.93 7.57 -19.00
N SER A 744 -13.73 7.87 -19.53
CA SER A 744 -12.66 8.47 -18.75
C SER A 744 -12.98 9.91 -18.35
N GLU A 745 -13.52 10.69 -19.28
CA GLU A 745 -14.00 12.06 -19.02
C GLU A 745 -15.08 12.08 -17.95
N ARG A 746 -16.07 11.17 -18.04
CA ARG A 746 -17.19 11.14 -17.10
C ARG A 746 -16.79 10.71 -15.69
N TYR A 747 -16.00 9.66 -15.56
CA TYR A 747 -15.80 9.00 -14.26
C TYR A 747 -14.44 9.26 -13.61
N PHE A 748 -13.41 9.59 -14.40
CA PHE A 748 -12.02 9.64 -13.91
C PHE A 748 -11.42 11.05 -13.91
N ALA A 749 -11.97 11.98 -14.70
CA ALA A 749 -11.48 13.35 -14.79
C ALA A 749 -11.51 14.09 -13.44
N VAL A 750 -10.53 14.99 -13.26
CA VAL A 750 -10.30 15.76 -12.02
C VAL A 750 -11.40 16.81 -11.79
N ALA A 751 -12.07 17.24 -12.85
CA ALA A 751 -13.23 18.12 -12.79
C ALA A 751 -14.44 17.41 -13.42
N PRO A 752 -15.55 17.19 -12.69
CA PRO A 752 -16.80 16.87 -13.35
C PRO A 752 -17.26 18.13 -14.10
N GLU A 753 -17.38 18.05 -15.43
CA GLU A 753 -18.31 18.94 -16.13
C GLU A 753 -19.73 18.49 -15.73
N GLY A 754 -20.25 19.14 -14.69
CA GLY A 754 -21.58 18.87 -14.15
C GLY A 754 -22.06 20.05 -13.32
N SER A 755 -22.80 20.94 -14.00
CA SER A 755 -23.59 22.07 -13.47
C SER A 755 -22.90 23.02 -12.50
N ILE A 756 -22.49 24.17 -13.05
CA ILE A 756 -22.57 25.45 -12.31
C ILE A 756 -24.00 25.53 -11.78
N GLU A 757 -24.19 25.40 -10.47
CA GLU A 757 -25.39 25.89 -9.81
C GLU A 757 -25.50 27.37 -10.20
N ARG A 758 -26.46 27.67 -11.09
CA ARG A 758 -26.91 29.04 -11.28
C ARG A 758 -27.42 29.48 -9.92
N PHE A 759 -26.61 30.26 -9.20
CA PHE A 759 -27.12 31.15 -8.18
C PHE A 759 -28.30 31.89 -8.79
N GLY A 760 -29.48 31.71 -8.19
CA GLY A 760 -30.65 32.48 -8.53
C GLY A 760 -30.32 33.96 -8.39
N SER A 761 -30.45 34.69 -9.48
CA SER A 761 -30.73 36.12 -9.42
C SER A 761 -32.23 36.27 -9.14
N GLU A 762 -32.57 36.42 -7.87
CA GLU A 762 -33.55 37.39 -7.33
C GLU A 762 -33.54 37.35 -5.80
#